data_AF-A6QXY2-F1
#
_entry.id   AF-A6QXY2-F1
#
_cell.length_a   1.000
_cell.length_b   1.000
_cell.length_c   1.000
_cell.angle_alpha   90.00
_cell.angle_beta   90.00
_cell.angle_gamma   90.00
#
_symmetry.space_group_name_H-M   'P 1'
#
loop_
_entity.id
_entity.type
_entity.pdbx_description
1 polymer ?
#
loop_
_entity_poly.entity_id
_entity_poly.type
_entity_poly.pdbx_seq_one_letter_code
_entity_poly.pdbx_strand_id
1 'polypeptide(L)'
;MRPKSRTDFAIAIICALPLEADAVEALFDESYDRLGKFYGKQLGDANSYINGRIGEHNIVMCYMPGMGKGSAASVASSLRVSYTGVQLALVVGICGGAPRPSCDQKVFLGDVIISDAVVEYDFGRQYPGGFWRKTEVRDILGRPDREIRTLLAGLKARRTCSEFQGQMLQHLRTIQQSDSQWHLPASNDILFEASYHHKHYSVDPSVGCCCFYGDSPDDICEEALEKNCNSLGCDGNRVSRHRDTTEGIEASVHIGKIASTDTVMKSGEHRDQIVRKERVIGFEMEGAGVWDNISCIIIKGVCDYADSHKNKTWQAYAAATGASAAKAFLEYWRPIHREEREHHWMVPFGRNPRFVGRQDEIIKLEELMMCQGGTTKIAICGLGGVGKTQVALELAYRMRDRDEECSIFWIPCTSYESVEQAYMSITQILGIQDVKPVEAKDQVKAYLSQKSAGKWLVIFDNADDMDMWVKGSNTTSSLKNFLPQNEQGHTIFTTRNRKLAVKLASSSVIPIPALDQETGVEILKKSLIRKDLLDDRDTTIAFLKQLTFLPLAITQAAAYVNENDIGLADYIALLQEQEPDVVELLSEDFVDEGRYTNIQNPVATTWLISFQQIQHLDELAADYLSLMACINPRDIPQSFLPQPTSKKKRTDAVGLLKAYSFINSDPTNRQGKAVEIKKRVLGTEHPDTLASMGNLAAIYWSQERWKEAEELDVQVVDISQRVLGVENRDTLACMANLASIYWNQGRLKEAEKLDVQVVEISQRVLEAEHPDTLVSMANLASTYLCQGRWKEAEELNVQVVEIRKRVLGAEHPDTLASMDILASIYRSQRQLKEAEELLMQVMEISSRVLGTEHPDTLTSMGNLAATYQSQGRWKEAEEQEVQVVEIRKRVLGAEHSSTLTSMNILASIYGSQGR
;
A
#
# COMPACT_ATOMS: atom_id res chain seq x y z
N MET A 1 13.77 -9.96 36.17
CA MET A 1 14.96 -9.48 35.43
C MET A 1 14.81 -7.98 35.29
N ARG A 2 15.88 -7.20 35.48
CA ARG A 2 15.83 -5.74 35.40
C ARG A 2 15.32 -5.28 34.02
N PRO A 3 14.38 -4.31 33.95
CA PRO A 3 13.91 -3.70 32.70
C PRO A 3 15.02 -3.25 31.76
N LYS A 4 14.85 -3.49 30.45
CA LYS A 4 15.80 -3.05 29.42
C LYS A 4 15.55 -1.60 29.01
N SER A 5 14.29 -1.16 29.04
CA SER A 5 13.91 0.18 28.61
C SER A 5 12.81 0.80 29.49
N ARG A 6 12.50 2.08 29.24
CA ARG A 6 11.41 2.81 29.91
C ARG A 6 10.01 2.26 29.56
N THR A 7 9.86 1.52 28.46
CA THR A 7 8.58 0.94 28.04
C THR A 7 8.20 -0.30 28.87
N ASP A 8 9.14 -0.88 29.61
CA ASP A 8 8.93 -2.10 30.39
C ASP A 8 8.32 -1.82 31.79
N PHE A 9 8.02 -0.56 32.10
CA PHE A 9 7.42 -0.13 33.36
C PHE A 9 5.91 0.06 33.20
N ALA A 10 5.14 -0.93 33.66
CA ALA A 10 3.68 -0.92 33.55
C ALA A 10 2.99 -0.11 34.66
N ILE A 11 3.67 0.13 35.79
CA ILE A 11 3.12 0.81 36.97
C ILE A 11 3.88 2.10 37.25
N ALA A 12 3.11 3.16 37.47
CA ALA A 12 3.64 4.38 38.05
C ALA A 12 3.14 4.60 39.47
N ILE A 13 3.99 5.12 40.36
CA ILE A 13 3.58 5.60 41.68
C ILE A 13 3.87 7.11 41.76
N ILE A 14 2.83 7.89 42.08
CA ILE A 14 2.90 9.34 42.16
C ILE A 14 2.69 9.75 43.62
N CYS A 15 3.68 10.44 44.19
CA CYS A 15 3.66 10.94 45.56
C CYS A 15 3.75 12.46 45.57
N ALA A 16 2.91 13.10 46.40
CA ALA A 16 2.81 14.55 46.51
C ALA A 16 3.91 15.14 47.40
N LEU A 17 4.30 14.40 48.45
CA LEU A 17 5.30 14.82 49.44
C LEU A 17 6.52 13.89 49.43
N PRO A 18 7.73 14.40 49.73
CA PRO A 18 8.92 13.57 49.89
C PRO A 18 8.74 12.45 50.91
N LEU A 19 8.08 12.72 52.04
CA LEU A 19 7.77 11.73 53.08
C LEU A 19 6.97 10.52 52.55
N GLU A 20 6.05 10.78 51.61
CA GLU A 20 5.24 9.72 50.99
C GLU A 20 6.08 8.87 50.03
N ALA A 21 6.94 9.53 49.24
CA ALA A 21 7.86 8.85 48.33
C ALA A 21 8.90 8.00 49.09
N ASP A 22 9.43 8.50 50.21
CA ASP A 22 10.36 7.78 51.06
C ASP A 22 9.71 6.50 51.64
N ALA A 23 8.44 6.58 52.04
CA ALA A 23 7.68 5.43 52.51
C ALA A 23 7.47 4.37 51.41
N VAL A 24 7.18 4.80 50.19
CA VAL A 24 7.03 3.90 49.03
C VAL A 24 8.36 3.27 48.64
N GLU A 25 9.44 4.06 48.56
CA GLU A 25 10.76 3.58 48.19
C GLU A 25 11.31 2.58 49.21
N ALA A 26 11.06 2.80 50.51
CA ALA A 26 11.44 1.87 51.58
C ALA A 26 10.80 0.48 51.45
N LEU A 27 9.74 0.34 50.64
CA LEU A 27 9.05 -0.91 50.36
C LEU A 27 9.41 -1.53 49.00
N PHE A 28 10.35 -0.94 48.25
CA PHE A 28 10.88 -1.56 47.02
C PHE A 28 11.61 -2.85 47.37
N ASP A 29 11.33 -3.92 46.63
CA ASP A 29 12.08 -5.18 46.72
C ASP A 29 13.45 -5.04 46.04
N GLU A 30 13.53 -4.19 45.01
CA GLU A 30 14.76 -3.88 44.30
C GLU A 30 14.73 -2.45 43.75
N SER A 31 15.83 -1.72 43.86
CA SER A 31 16.01 -0.40 43.26
C SER A 31 16.90 -0.51 42.03
N TYR A 32 16.42 -0.02 40.89
CA TYR A 32 17.11 -0.09 39.60
C TYR A 32 17.85 1.20 39.27
N ASP A 33 17.19 2.34 39.44
CA ASP A 33 17.71 3.65 39.07
C ASP A 33 17.15 4.74 39.99
N ARG A 34 17.96 5.75 40.27
CA ARG A 34 17.59 6.91 41.08
C ARG A 34 17.95 8.18 40.34
N LEU A 35 16.95 9.06 40.20
CA LEU A 35 17.06 10.35 39.54
C LEU A 35 17.46 10.25 38.06
N GLY A 36 17.02 9.17 37.39
CA GLY A 36 17.17 8.97 35.94
C GLY A 36 18.60 8.82 35.43
N LYS A 37 19.51 8.21 36.21
CA LYS A 37 20.91 8.01 35.79
C LYS A 37 21.06 6.97 34.69
N PHE A 38 20.19 5.96 34.67
CA PHE A 38 20.25 4.85 33.73
C PHE A 38 19.15 4.93 32.68
N TYR A 39 17.90 5.08 33.09
CA TYR A 39 16.76 5.09 32.17
C TYR A 39 16.53 6.47 31.53
N GLY A 40 17.02 7.54 32.16
CA GLY A 40 16.82 8.91 31.70
C GLY A 40 15.34 9.31 31.66
N LYS A 41 15.04 10.34 30.86
CA LYS A 41 13.70 10.85 30.60
C LYS A 41 13.63 11.51 29.22
N GLN A 42 12.43 11.76 28.72
CA GLN A 42 12.25 12.40 27.42
C GLN A 42 12.70 13.87 27.48
N LEU A 43 13.20 14.40 26.36
CA LEU A 43 13.54 15.81 26.26
C LEU A 43 12.30 16.69 26.47
N GLY A 44 12.37 17.64 27.41
CA GLY A 44 11.24 18.47 27.83
C GLY A 44 10.51 17.98 29.07
N ASP A 45 10.81 16.77 29.57
CA ASP A 45 10.25 16.27 30.81
C ASP A 45 10.99 16.83 32.04
N ALA A 46 10.26 17.53 32.90
CA ALA A 46 10.78 18.14 34.12
C ALA A 46 10.81 17.18 35.32
N ASN A 47 10.18 16.01 35.23
CA ASN A 47 10.03 15.10 36.36
C ASN A 47 11.36 14.47 36.82
N SER A 48 11.38 14.03 38.07
CA SER A 48 12.46 13.21 38.64
C SER A 48 11.91 11.82 38.97
N TYR A 49 12.61 10.79 38.51
CA TYR A 49 12.16 9.40 38.60
C TYR A 49 13.05 8.54 39.49
N ILE A 50 12.41 7.60 40.17
CA ILE A 50 13.05 6.45 40.81
C ILE A 50 12.43 5.20 40.20
N ASN A 51 13.27 4.27 39.78
CA ASN A 51 12.82 3.02 39.17
C ASN A 51 13.19 1.85 40.08
N GLY A 52 12.27 0.92 40.24
CA GLY A 52 12.48 -0.27 41.05
C GLY A 52 11.45 -1.34 40.79
N ARG A 53 11.32 -2.25 41.74
CA ARG A 53 10.38 -3.37 41.69
C ARG A 53 9.66 -3.53 43.02
N ILE A 54 8.36 -3.78 42.93
CA ILE A 54 7.54 -4.30 44.03
C ILE A 54 6.80 -5.53 43.50
N GLY A 55 6.98 -6.67 44.15
CA GLY A 55 6.48 -7.96 43.73
C GLY A 55 6.98 -8.34 42.33
N GLU A 56 6.03 -8.63 41.44
CA GLU A 56 6.29 -8.94 40.02
C GLU A 56 6.32 -7.68 39.13
N HIS A 57 6.10 -6.48 39.68
CA HIS A 57 5.92 -5.25 38.90
C HIS A 57 7.18 -4.39 38.86
N ASN A 58 7.58 -3.99 37.66
CA ASN A 58 8.55 -2.91 37.48
C ASN A 58 7.83 -1.56 37.60
N ILE A 59 8.34 -0.71 38.48
CA ILE A 59 7.68 0.52 38.90
C ILE A 59 8.54 1.73 38.59
N VAL A 60 7.90 2.77 38.08
CA VAL A 60 8.46 4.13 38.02
C VAL A 60 7.75 5.00 39.06
N MET A 61 8.49 5.49 40.04
CA MET A 61 8.01 6.44 41.02
C MET A 61 8.44 7.86 40.63
N CYS A 62 7.56 8.84 40.79
CA CYS A 62 7.86 10.25 40.55
C CYS A 62 7.48 11.15 41.72
N TYR A 63 8.30 12.18 41.92
CA TYR A 63 8.04 13.26 42.86
C TYR A 63 7.21 14.35 42.21
N MET A 64 6.23 14.87 42.94
CA MET A 64 5.55 16.10 42.54
C MET A 64 6.36 17.34 42.99
N PRO A 65 6.53 18.36 42.13
CA PRO A 65 7.23 19.60 42.49
C PRO A 65 6.44 20.48 43.48
N GLY A 66 5.14 20.22 43.63
CA GLY A 66 4.24 20.86 44.58
C GLY A 66 2.94 20.07 44.68
N MET A 67 2.13 20.33 45.70
CA MET A 67 0.83 19.65 45.91
C MET A 67 -0.25 20.17 44.95
N GLY A 68 -1.32 19.38 44.79
CA GLY A 68 -2.52 19.79 44.06
C GLY A 68 -2.61 19.31 42.61
N LYS A 69 -3.83 19.43 42.06
CA LYS A 69 -4.22 18.84 40.77
C LYS A 69 -3.40 19.31 39.58
N GLY A 70 -3.08 20.60 39.50
CA GLY A 70 -2.31 21.13 38.37
C GLY A 70 -0.89 20.56 38.30
N SER A 71 -0.25 20.41 39.46
CA SER A 71 1.05 19.75 39.60
C SER A 71 0.93 18.25 39.26
N ALA A 72 -0.09 17.58 39.80
CA ALA A 72 -0.35 16.17 39.52
C ALA A 72 -0.58 15.89 38.02
N ALA A 73 -1.36 16.75 37.35
CA ALA A 73 -1.62 16.66 35.91
C ALA A 73 -0.35 16.89 35.08
N SER A 74 0.48 17.88 35.45
CA SER A 74 1.76 18.14 34.77
C SER A 74 2.73 16.96 34.90
N VAL A 75 2.82 16.38 36.10
CA VAL A 75 3.66 15.21 36.38
C VAL A 75 3.16 14.00 35.60
N ALA A 76 1.85 13.70 35.66
CA ALA A 76 1.25 12.56 34.97
C ALA A 76 1.36 12.69 33.44
N SER A 77 1.16 13.90 32.89
CA SER A 77 1.31 14.18 31.47
C SER A 77 2.74 13.90 30.99
N SER A 78 3.75 14.42 31.71
CA SER A 78 5.15 14.25 31.34
C SER A 78 5.64 12.80 31.56
N LEU A 79 5.16 12.16 32.63
CA LEU A 79 5.37 10.73 32.90
C LEU A 79 4.87 9.85 31.75
N ARG A 80 3.67 10.10 31.23
CA ARG A 80 3.11 9.32 30.13
C ARG A 80 3.95 9.41 28.86
N VAL A 81 4.61 10.55 28.64
CA VAL A 81 5.51 10.74 27.50
C VAL A 81 6.85 10.02 27.74
N SER A 82 7.38 10.06 28.97
CA SER A 82 8.67 9.44 29.29
C SER A 82 8.61 7.92 29.49
N TYR A 83 7.51 7.40 30.02
CA TYR A 83 7.30 5.99 30.30
C TYR A 83 5.99 5.55 29.64
N THR A 84 6.07 5.34 28.33
CA THR A 84 4.91 5.03 27.47
C THR A 84 4.26 3.69 27.79
N GLY A 85 4.95 2.80 28.51
CA GLY A 85 4.44 1.51 28.96
C GLY A 85 3.53 1.57 30.19
N VAL A 86 3.40 2.73 30.87
CA VAL A 86 2.60 2.84 32.08
C VAL A 86 1.11 2.66 31.76
N GLN A 87 0.50 1.66 32.38
CA GLN A 87 -0.91 1.31 32.22
C GLN A 87 -1.76 1.80 33.40
N LEU A 88 -1.18 1.82 34.60
CA LEU A 88 -1.86 2.20 35.83
C LEU A 88 -0.95 3.10 36.67
N ALA A 89 -1.49 4.23 37.12
CA ALA A 89 -0.85 5.07 38.12
C ALA A 89 -1.47 4.83 39.52
N LEU A 90 -0.65 4.65 40.54
CA LEU A 90 -1.09 4.68 41.93
C LEU A 90 -0.75 6.05 42.52
N VAL A 91 -1.76 6.77 43.01
CA VAL A 91 -1.55 8.02 43.74
C VAL A 91 -1.45 7.68 45.22
N VAL A 92 -0.22 7.58 45.71
CA VAL A 92 0.10 7.04 47.04
C VAL A 92 0.56 8.15 47.96
N GLY A 93 0.01 8.20 49.17
CA GLY A 93 0.34 9.25 50.12
C GLY A 93 -0.61 9.34 51.31
N ILE A 94 -0.84 10.56 51.79
CA ILE A 94 -1.74 10.84 52.91
C ILE A 94 -2.98 11.63 52.50
N CYS A 95 -4.04 11.53 53.30
CA CYS A 95 -5.31 12.23 53.07
C CYS A 95 -6.01 12.56 54.39
N GLY A 96 -7.04 13.39 54.30
CA GLY A 96 -7.99 13.61 55.39
C GLY A 96 -9.15 12.62 55.32
N GLY A 97 -9.40 11.88 56.40
CA GLY A 97 -10.46 10.88 56.47
C GLY A 97 -11.82 11.48 56.79
N ALA A 98 -12.90 10.90 56.29
CA ALA A 98 -14.25 11.19 56.77
C ALA A 98 -14.48 10.41 58.09
N PRO A 99 -14.72 11.05 59.24
CA PRO A 99 -14.79 10.33 60.52
C PRO A 99 -15.91 9.27 60.58
N ARG A 100 -17.08 9.60 60.01
CA ARG A 100 -18.29 8.77 59.97
C ARG A 100 -18.98 8.88 58.60
N PRO A 101 -18.48 8.17 57.57
CA PRO A 101 -19.08 8.23 56.23
C PRO A 101 -20.45 7.55 56.15
N SER A 102 -20.73 6.58 57.02
CA SER A 102 -22.05 5.97 57.18
C SER A 102 -22.26 5.57 58.64
N CYS A 103 -23.47 5.14 59.02
CA CYS A 103 -23.76 4.71 60.40
C CYS A 103 -22.91 3.52 60.85
N ASP A 104 -22.53 2.63 59.92
CA ASP A 104 -21.85 1.36 60.21
C ASP A 104 -20.34 1.41 59.94
N GLN A 105 -19.82 2.52 59.40
CA GLN A 105 -18.41 2.67 59.03
C GLN A 105 -17.77 3.84 59.80
N LYS A 106 -16.65 3.56 60.47
CA LYS A 106 -15.82 4.55 61.16
C LYS A 106 -14.41 4.50 60.56
N VAL A 107 -13.89 5.65 60.12
CA VAL A 107 -12.50 5.77 59.65
C VAL A 107 -11.67 6.41 60.76
N PHE A 108 -10.55 5.80 61.12
CA PHE A 108 -9.66 6.25 62.19
C PHE A 108 -8.33 6.76 61.63
N LEU A 109 -7.58 7.52 62.43
CA LEU A 109 -6.22 7.91 62.05
C LEU A 109 -5.35 6.67 61.84
N GLY A 110 -4.54 6.71 60.78
CA GLY A 110 -3.69 5.62 60.33
C GLY A 110 -4.39 4.55 59.49
N ASP A 111 -5.72 4.57 59.37
CA ASP A 111 -6.43 3.73 58.40
C ASP A 111 -6.03 4.10 56.97
N VAL A 112 -6.30 3.19 56.02
CA VAL A 112 -6.04 3.41 54.60
C VAL A 112 -7.34 3.49 53.83
N ILE A 113 -7.38 4.43 52.89
CA ILE A 113 -8.47 4.63 51.95
C ILE A 113 -7.99 4.26 50.55
N ILE A 114 -8.75 3.38 49.86
CA ILE A 114 -8.54 3.02 48.46
C ILE A 114 -9.75 3.50 47.66
N SER A 115 -9.52 4.29 46.61
CA SER A 115 -10.60 4.83 45.78
C SER A 115 -11.25 3.77 44.89
N ASP A 116 -12.58 3.67 44.90
CA ASP A 116 -13.34 2.98 43.85
C ASP A 116 -13.99 3.94 42.82
N ALA A 117 -14.03 5.22 43.16
CA ALA A 117 -14.37 6.33 42.28
C ALA A 117 -13.80 7.64 42.86
N VAL A 118 -13.53 8.59 41.98
CA VAL A 118 -13.07 9.94 42.34
C VAL A 118 -14.19 10.93 42.07
N VAL A 119 -14.52 11.73 43.07
CA VAL A 119 -15.45 12.84 42.95
C VAL A 119 -14.63 14.10 42.87
N GLU A 120 -14.52 14.68 41.68
CA GLU A 120 -13.94 16.01 41.57
C GLU A 120 -14.87 17.03 42.24
N TYR A 121 -14.31 17.73 43.22
CA TYR A 121 -14.99 18.77 43.96
C TYR A 121 -14.13 20.02 43.97
N ASP A 122 -14.14 20.73 42.85
CA ASP A 122 -13.53 22.06 42.73
C ASP A 122 -14.33 23.08 43.53
N PHE A 123 -13.64 23.99 44.22
CA PHE A 123 -14.19 25.29 44.58
C PHE A 123 -14.32 26.15 43.30
N GLY A 124 -15.22 25.75 42.40
CA GLY A 124 -15.43 26.38 41.10
C GLY A 124 -16.10 27.76 41.21
N ARG A 125 -17.24 27.94 40.54
CA ARG A 125 -17.97 29.21 40.57
C ARG A 125 -18.69 29.37 41.92
N GLN A 126 -18.26 30.34 42.71
CA GLN A 126 -18.96 30.76 43.92
C GLN A 126 -20.26 31.49 43.55
N TYR A 127 -21.40 30.95 43.94
CA TYR A 127 -22.69 31.62 43.81
C TYR A 127 -23.08 32.23 45.17
N PRO A 128 -23.97 33.23 45.23
CA PRO A 128 -24.44 33.82 46.49
C PRO A 128 -25.04 32.81 47.48
N GLY A 129 -25.49 31.63 47.01
CA GLY A 129 -26.00 30.53 47.82
C GLY A 129 -25.01 29.39 48.08
N GLY A 130 -23.71 29.58 47.82
CA GLY A 130 -22.65 28.60 48.05
C GLY A 130 -22.00 28.03 46.78
N PHE A 131 -21.13 27.04 46.97
CA PHE A 131 -20.40 26.37 45.89
C PHE A 131 -21.26 25.31 45.20
N TRP A 132 -21.25 25.32 43.86
CA TRP A 132 -21.92 24.33 43.04
C TRP A 132 -20.90 23.47 42.30
N ARG A 133 -21.01 22.15 42.50
CA ARG A 133 -20.21 21.15 41.81
C ARG A 133 -20.52 21.17 40.30
N LYS A 134 -19.49 20.96 39.49
CA LYS A 134 -19.64 20.67 38.06
C LYS A 134 -20.24 19.26 37.86
N THR A 135 -21.39 19.17 37.19
CA THR A 135 -22.14 17.91 37.02
C THR A 135 -22.27 17.46 35.58
N GLU A 136 -21.67 18.17 34.62
CA GLU A 136 -21.75 17.76 33.22
C GLU A 136 -20.92 16.50 32.96
N VAL A 137 -21.25 15.74 31.93
CA VAL A 137 -20.54 14.50 31.56
C VAL A 137 -19.04 14.74 31.34
N ARG A 138 -18.66 15.95 30.89
CA ARG A 138 -17.26 16.37 30.71
C ARG A 138 -16.52 16.64 32.02
N ASP A 139 -17.25 16.81 33.13
CA ASP A 139 -16.71 17.14 34.46
C ASP A 139 -16.80 15.95 35.43
N ILE A 140 -17.35 14.80 35.00
CA ILE A 140 -17.39 13.58 35.79
C ILE A 140 -16.15 12.76 35.45
N LEU A 141 -15.15 12.81 36.34
CA LEU A 141 -14.02 11.87 36.30
C LEU A 141 -14.55 10.44 36.25
N GLY A 142 -13.97 9.65 35.33
CA GLY A 142 -14.40 8.29 35.03
C GLY A 142 -14.33 7.35 36.24
N ARG A 143 -14.91 6.15 36.08
CA ARG A 143 -14.67 5.05 37.03
C ARG A 143 -13.40 4.31 36.62
N PRO A 144 -12.68 3.63 37.53
CA PRO A 144 -11.58 2.75 37.15
C PRO A 144 -11.99 1.77 36.05
N ASP A 145 -11.03 1.26 35.29
CA ASP A 145 -11.28 0.27 34.25
C ASP A 145 -12.03 -0.96 34.79
N ARG A 146 -12.76 -1.65 33.91
CA ARG A 146 -13.69 -2.72 34.31
C ARG A 146 -13.02 -3.79 35.18
N GLU A 147 -11.78 -4.15 34.85
CA GLU A 147 -10.99 -5.12 35.60
C GLU A 147 -10.69 -4.64 37.04
N ILE A 148 -10.15 -3.43 37.18
CA ILE A 148 -9.88 -2.81 38.48
C ILE A 148 -11.16 -2.74 39.31
N ARG A 149 -12.31 -2.40 38.69
CA ARG A 149 -13.59 -2.40 39.41
C ARG A 149 -14.00 -3.78 39.91
N THR A 150 -13.77 -4.82 39.12
CA THR A 150 -14.02 -6.20 39.54
C THR A 150 -13.08 -6.62 40.67
N LEU A 151 -11.80 -6.25 40.60
CA LEU A 151 -10.84 -6.49 41.67
C LEU A 151 -11.24 -5.77 42.96
N LEU A 152 -11.52 -4.46 42.91
CA LEU A 152 -11.95 -3.67 44.06
C LEU A 152 -13.28 -4.19 44.65
N ALA A 153 -14.21 -4.66 43.81
CA ALA A 153 -15.43 -5.31 44.29
C ALA A 153 -15.12 -6.64 45.01
N GLY A 154 -14.15 -7.41 44.53
CA GLY A 154 -13.64 -8.62 45.19
C GLY A 154 -12.94 -8.32 46.52
N LEU A 155 -12.12 -7.26 46.58
CA LEU A 155 -11.44 -6.81 47.81
C LEU A 155 -12.43 -6.32 48.88
N LYS A 156 -13.62 -5.85 48.50
CA LYS A 156 -14.70 -5.53 49.46
C LYS A 156 -15.32 -6.75 50.14
N ALA A 157 -15.12 -7.96 49.62
CA ALA A 157 -15.63 -9.17 50.26
C ALA A 157 -14.90 -9.41 51.59
N ARG A 158 -15.64 -9.72 52.66
CA ARG A 158 -15.13 -9.76 54.05
C ARG A 158 -13.83 -10.58 54.20
N ARG A 159 -13.78 -11.78 53.62
CA ARG A 159 -12.60 -12.66 53.72
C ARG A 159 -11.39 -12.07 53.00
N THR A 160 -11.56 -11.65 51.75
CA THR A 160 -10.49 -11.05 50.95
C THR A 160 -9.99 -9.75 51.55
N CYS A 161 -10.87 -8.92 52.11
CA CYS A 161 -10.51 -7.69 52.81
C CYS A 161 -9.63 -7.97 54.03
N SER A 162 -9.97 -8.98 54.83
CA SER A 162 -9.17 -9.41 55.98
C SER A 162 -7.80 -9.96 55.56
N GLU A 163 -7.72 -10.73 54.47
CA GLU A 163 -6.45 -11.23 53.92
C GLU A 163 -5.59 -10.07 53.41
N PHE A 164 -6.17 -9.13 52.65
CA PHE A 164 -5.52 -7.92 52.17
C PHE A 164 -4.98 -7.04 53.30
N GLN A 165 -5.79 -6.81 54.33
CA GLN A 165 -5.39 -6.04 55.52
C GLN A 165 -4.24 -6.73 56.26
N GLY A 166 -4.25 -8.07 56.35
CA GLY A 166 -3.16 -8.85 56.94
C GLY A 166 -1.84 -8.65 56.19
N GLN A 167 -1.85 -8.70 54.85
CA GLN A 167 -0.66 -8.45 54.02
C GLN A 167 -0.16 -7.00 54.15
N MET A 168 -1.07 -6.03 54.10
CA MET A 168 -0.74 -4.62 54.34
C MET A 168 -0.02 -4.44 55.70
N LEU A 169 -0.54 -5.03 56.77
CA LEU A 169 0.06 -4.94 58.11
C LEU A 169 1.43 -5.64 58.17
N GLN A 170 1.64 -6.70 57.41
CA GLN A 170 2.95 -7.35 57.29
C GLN A 170 3.98 -6.43 56.62
N HIS A 171 3.62 -5.75 55.53
CA HIS A 171 4.49 -4.75 54.90
C HIS A 171 4.74 -3.55 55.83
N LEU A 172 3.72 -3.11 56.58
CA LEU A 172 3.87 -2.04 57.58
C LEU A 172 4.88 -2.40 58.68
N ARG A 173 4.84 -3.63 59.19
CA ARG A 173 5.84 -4.12 60.15
C ARG A 173 7.24 -4.16 59.55
N THR A 174 7.35 -4.44 58.25
CA THR A 174 8.64 -4.49 57.53
C THR A 174 9.27 -3.11 57.45
N ILE A 175 8.51 -2.08 57.06
CA ILE A 175 9.01 -0.69 57.02
C ILE A 175 9.25 -0.12 58.42
N GLN A 176 8.46 -0.52 59.43
CA GLN A 176 8.71 -0.13 60.82
C GLN A 176 10.03 -0.69 61.37
N GLN A 177 10.43 -1.89 60.95
CA GLN A 177 11.73 -2.45 61.34
C GLN A 177 12.91 -1.71 60.73
N SER A 178 12.73 -1.04 59.58
CA SER A 178 13.81 -0.30 58.92
C SER A 178 14.04 1.07 59.55
N ASP A 179 12.99 1.76 60.00
CA ASP A 179 13.10 3.06 60.66
C ASP A 179 11.98 3.30 61.68
N SER A 180 12.38 3.78 62.86
CA SER A 180 11.49 4.14 63.97
C SER A 180 10.45 5.22 63.60
N GLN A 181 10.70 6.07 62.61
CA GLN A 181 9.78 7.15 62.21
C GLN A 181 8.41 6.65 61.73
N TRP A 182 8.33 5.41 61.26
CA TRP A 182 7.10 4.79 60.73
C TRP A 182 6.23 4.13 61.80
N HIS A 183 6.62 4.21 63.07
CA HIS A 183 5.85 3.62 64.17
C HIS A 183 4.59 4.44 64.47
N LEU A 184 3.58 3.76 65.04
CA LEU A 184 2.37 4.39 65.53
C LEU A 184 2.75 5.49 66.54
N PRO A 185 2.25 6.73 66.38
CA PRO A 185 2.58 7.81 67.30
C PRO A 185 1.95 7.57 68.68
N ALA A 186 2.58 8.10 69.74
CA ALA A 186 2.05 8.00 71.12
C ALA A 186 0.77 8.84 71.35
N SER A 187 0.37 9.67 70.39
CA SER A 187 -0.84 10.50 70.45
C SER A 187 -2.10 9.68 70.15
N ASN A 188 -3.15 9.84 70.97
CA ASN A 188 -4.46 9.24 70.71
C ASN A 188 -5.13 9.80 69.44
N ASP A 189 -6.06 9.03 68.88
CA ASP A 189 -6.97 9.49 67.83
C ASP A 189 -7.98 10.49 68.41
N ILE A 190 -7.83 11.77 68.03
CA ILE A 190 -8.62 12.88 68.53
C ILE A 190 -9.37 13.51 67.36
N LEU A 191 -10.70 13.55 67.48
CA LEU A 191 -11.59 14.26 66.57
C LEU A 191 -12.20 15.46 67.29
N PHE A 192 -12.31 16.60 66.63
CA PHE A 192 -13.06 17.75 67.14
C PHE A 192 -14.50 17.74 66.60
N GLU A 193 -15.43 18.34 67.33
CA GLU A 193 -16.77 18.60 66.80
C GLU A 193 -16.67 19.42 65.50
N ALA A 194 -17.52 19.11 64.52
CA ALA A 194 -17.44 19.71 63.18
C ALA A 194 -17.56 21.24 63.20
N SER A 195 -18.28 21.79 64.17
CA SER A 195 -18.50 23.23 64.39
C SER A 195 -17.37 23.90 65.20
N TYR A 196 -16.31 23.17 65.58
CA TYR A 196 -15.19 23.75 66.33
C TYR A 196 -14.25 24.52 65.40
N HIS A 197 -14.03 25.80 65.71
CA HIS A 197 -13.19 26.70 64.91
C HIS A 197 -11.73 26.67 65.38
N HIS A 198 -10.80 26.19 64.56
CA HIS A 198 -9.38 26.15 64.92
C HIS A 198 -8.71 27.53 64.74
N LYS A 199 -8.83 28.39 65.75
CA LYS A 199 -8.25 29.74 65.80
C LYS A 199 -7.25 29.91 66.94
N HIS A 200 -6.56 31.05 67.02
CA HIS A 200 -5.71 31.36 68.17
C HIS A 200 -6.58 31.53 69.42
N TYR A 201 -6.43 30.63 70.39
CA TYR A 201 -7.08 30.68 71.71
C TYR A 201 -6.12 31.17 72.80
N SER A 202 -4.80 31.10 72.56
CA SER A 202 -3.79 31.60 73.49
C SER A 202 -2.66 32.35 72.77
N VAL A 203 -2.46 33.64 73.14
CA VAL A 203 -1.19 34.35 73.46
C VAL A 203 -1.12 35.82 72.97
N ASP A 204 -0.56 36.64 73.88
CA ASP A 204 -0.08 38.04 73.91
C ASP A 204 -1.09 39.20 73.67
N PRO A 205 -1.51 39.94 74.74
CA PRO A 205 -2.41 41.09 74.64
C PRO A 205 -1.85 42.29 73.85
N SER A 206 -0.62 42.21 73.31
CA SER A 206 -0.01 43.24 72.48
C SER A 206 -0.21 43.07 70.96
N VAL A 207 -0.82 41.97 70.50
CA VAL A 207 -1.06 41.69 69.07
C VAL A 207 -2.55 41.55 68.79
N GLY A 208 -3.14 42.53 68.09
CA GLY A 208 -4.54 42.47 67.64
C GLY A 208 -4.72 41.44 66.52
N CYS A 209 -5.00 40.18 66.87
CA CYS A 209 -5.34 39.14 65.91
C CYS A 209 -6.87 39.10 65.67
N CYS A 210 -7.32 38.96 64.42
CA CYS A 210 -8.74 38.87 64.08
C CYS A 210 -9.45 37.69 64.77
N CYS A 211 -8.71 36.63 65.15
CA CYS A 211 -9.22 35.46 65.87
C CYS A 211 -9.96 35.76 67.19
N PHE A 212 -9.68 36.90 67.82
CA PHE A 212 -10.24 37.24 69.13
C PHE A 212 -11.53 38.07 69.08
N TYR A 213 -11.89 38.66 67.92
CA TYR A 213 -12.93 39.68 67.84
C TYR A 213 -14.27 39.21 67.27
N GLY A 214 -14.38 37.96 66.83
CA GLY A 214 -15.65 37.40 66.38
C GLY A 214 -15.73 35.88 66.43
N ASP A 215 -16.97 35.40 66.41
CA ASP A 215 -17.36 33.98 66.36
C ASP A 215 -17.69 33.52 64.93
N SER A 216 -17.40 34.35 63.92
CA SER A 216 -17.61 33.99 62.52
C SER A 216 -16.51 33.02 62.03
N PRO A 217 -16.83 32.06 61.15
CA PRO A 217 -15.83 31.26 60.43
C PRO A 217 -14.82 32.11 59.63
N ASP A 218 -15.21 33.34 59.26
CA ASP A 218 -14.39 34.28 58.50
C ASP A 218 -13.35 35.03 59.39
N ASP A 219 -13.42 34.90 60.71
CA ASP A 219 -12.55 35.59 61.67
C ASP A 219 -11.29 34.76 62.03
N ILE A 220 -10.79 33.90 61.13
CA ILE A 220 -9.57 33.10 61.34
C ILE A 220 -8.42 33.66 60.51
N CYS A 221 -7.31 34.04 61.16
CA CYS A 221 -6.13 34.55 60.47
C CYS A 221 -5.37 33.45 59.70
N GLU A 222 -4.66 33.82 58.63
CA GLU A 222 -3.86 32.89 57.81
C GLU A 222 -2.86 32.08 58.64
N GLU A 223 -2.22 32.70 59.64
CA GLU A 223 -1.26 32.02 60.52
C GLU A 223 -1.93 30.92 61.36
N ALA A 224 -3.17 31.11 61.79
CA ALA A 224 -3.90 30.09 62.53
C ALA A 224 -4.23 28.87 61.66
N LEU A 225 -4.52 29.09 60.37
CA LEU A 225 -4.83 28.03 59.39
C LEU A 225 -3.64 27.12 59.03
N GLU A 226 -2.44 27.45 59.51
CA GLU A 226 -1.20 26.69 59.28
C GLU A 226 -0.63 26.01 60.54
N LYS A 227 -1.05 26.46 61.73
CA LYS A 227 -0.59 25.95 63.03
C LYS A 227 -1.34 24.69 63.46
N ASN A 228 -0.71 23.90 64.33
CA ASN A 228 -1.35 22.73 64.95
C ASN A 228 -2.14 23.15 66.21
N CYS A 229 -3.04 22.29 66.68
CA CYS A 229 -3.89 22.57 67.85
C CYS A 229 -3.12 22.93 69.13
N ASN A 230 -1.93 22.35 69.32
CA ASN A 230 -1.09 22.67 70.48
C ASN A 230 -0.59 24.12 70.43
N SER A 231 -0.21 24.61 69.25
CA SER A 231 0.26 25.98 69.05
C SER A 231 -0.87 27.01 69.08
N LEU A 232 -2.09 26.58 68.72
CA LEU A 232 -3.29 27.41 68.75
C LEU A 232 -3.89 27.55 70.16
N GLY A 233 -3.57 26.64 71.08
CA GLY A 233 -4.19 26.60 72.41
C GLY A 233 -5.60 26.01 72.40
N CYS A 234 -5.93 25.12 71.45
CA CYS A 234 -7.26 24.55 71.34
C CYS A 234 -7.62 23.66 72.55
N ASP A 235 -8.51 24.13 73.41
CA ASP A 235 -9.30 23.36 74.37
C ASP A 235 -10.80 23.60 74.13
N GLY A 236 -11.65 22.62 74.44
CA GLY A 236 -13.07 22.72 74.10
C GLY A 236 -13.74 21.36 73.97
N ASN A 237 -13.83 20.80 72.76
CA ASN A 237 -14.71 19.65 72.49
C ASN A 237 -13.96 18.51 71.78
N ARG A 238 -13.01 17.88 72.49
CA ARG A 238 -12.26 16.73 71.97
C ARG A 238 -13.07 15.45 72.13
N VAL A 239 -13.35 14.78 71.02
CA VAL A 239 -13.91 13.42 70.97
C VAL A 239 -12.75 12.45 70.87
N SER A 240 -12.39 11.82 71.99
CA SER A 240 -11.42 10.70 71.99
C SER A 240 -12.06 9.51 71.28
N ARG A 241 -11.39 9.01 70.25
CA ARG A 241 -11.86 7.87 69.47
C ARG A 241 -11.05 6.64 69.84
N HIS A 242 -11.72 5.56 70.19
CA HIS A 242 -11.10 4.28 70.48
C HIS A 242 -11.53 3.23 69.45
N ARG A 243 -10.60 2.37 69.05
CA ARG A 243 -10.89 1.18 68.22
C ARG A 243 -11.42 0.08 69.16
N ASP A 244 -12.48 -0.61 68.78
CA ASP A 244 -13.15 -1.65 69.61
C ASP A 244 -12.42 -3.03 69.57
N THR A 245 -11.09 -3.07 69.44
CA THR A 245 -10.33 -4.32 69.23
C THR A 245 -9.52 -4.78 70.46
N THR A 246 -9.74 -6.02 70.86
CA THR A 246 -8.99 -6.74 71.92
C THR A 246 -7.56 -7.15 71.51
N GLU A 247 -7.18 -6.98 70.24
CA GLU A 247 -5.90 -7.45 69.65
C GLU A 247 -4.91 -6.33 69.26
N GLY A 248 -5.14 -5.09 69.74
CA GLY A 248 -4.24 -3.95 69.49
C GLY A 248 -4.77 -2.98 68.43
N ILE A 249 -4.09 -1.84 68.31
CA ILE A 249 -4.43 -0.73 67.41
C ILE A 249 -3.87 -1.05 66.02
N GLU A 250 -4.55 -1.87 65.23
CA GLU A 250 -4.13 -2.18 63.86
C GLU A 250 -4.94 -1.38 62.84
N ALA A 251 -4.26 -0.83 61.82
CA ALA A 251 -4.85 -0.03 60.76
C ALA A 251 -5.82 -0.85 59.89
N SER A 252 -6.94 -0.26 59.50
CA SER A 252 -7.99 -0.88 58.68
C SER A 252 -8.03 -0.30 57.26
N VAL A 253 -8.55 -1.09 56.32
CA VAL A 253 -8.65 -0.71 54.91
C VAL A 253 -10.10 -0.38 54.56
N HIS A 254 -10.31 0.78 53.95
CA HIS A 254 -11.62 1.27 53.51
C HIS A 254 -11.62 1.50 52.00
N ILE A 255 -12.50 0.81 51.27
CA ILE A 255 -12.63 0.97 49.81
C ILE A 255 -13.91 1.73 49.48
N GLY A 256 -13.80 2.90 48.85
CA GLY A 256 -14.95 3.74 48.55
C GLY A 256 -14.61 5.03 47.81
N LYS A 257 -15.58 5.92 47.69
CA LYS A 257 -15.40 7.15 46.90
C LYS A 257 -14.54 8.16 47.65
N ILE A 258 -13.63 8.81 46.93
CA ILE A 258 -12.79 9.90 47.47
C ILE A 258 -13.18 11.22 46.81
N ALA A 259 -13.17 12.31 47.58
CA ALA A 259 -13.27 13.67 47.03
C ALA A 259 -11.88 14.20 46.68
N SER A 260 -11.70 14.65 45.43
CA SER A 260 -10.48 15.31 44.96
C SER A 260 -10.71 16.81 44.83
N THR A 261 -10.10 17.60 45.70
CA THR A 261 -10.32 19.05 45.82
C THR A 261 -9.11 19.85 45.31
N ASP A 262 -9.34 21.06 44.82
CA ASP A 262 -8.28 21.97 44.35
C ASP A 262 -7.56 22.68 45.51
N THR A 263 -8.18 22.72 46.68
CA THR A 263 -7.59 23.23 47.93
C THR A 263 -7.84 22.25 49.09
N VAL A 264 -7.02 22.34 50.15
CA VAL A 264 -7.17 21.50 51.35
C VAL A 264 -8.54 21.79 52.00
N MET A 265 -9.36 20.76 52.21
CA MET A 265 -10.60 20.89 52.99
C MET A 265 -10.24 21.19 54.46
N LYS A 266 -10.70 22.34 54.95
CA LYS A 266 -10.41 22.84 56.31
C LYS A 266 -11.66 23.10 57.17
N SER A 267 -12.87 22.88 56.64
CA SER A 267 -14.12 23.07 57.41
C SER A 267 -14.74 21.72 57.75
N GLY A 268 -14.85 21.42 59.04
CA GLY A 268 -15.49 20.20 59.53
C GLY A 268 -16.98 20.12 59.13
N GLU A 269 -17.68 21.25 59.12
CA GLU A 269 -19.08 21.32 58.70
C GLU A 269 -19.24 21.06 57.19
N HIS A 270 -18.43 21.69 56.34
CA HIS A 270 -18.47 21.45 54.89
C HIS A 270 -18.05 20.03 54.54
N ARG A 271 -17.03 19.50 55.22
CA ARG A 271 -16.64 18.09 55.14
C ARG A 271 -17.86 17.19 55.40
N ASP A 272 -18.53 17.35 56.54
CA ASP A 272 -19.68 16.53 56.90
C ASP A 272 -20.85 16.67 55.92
N GLN A 273 -21.08 17.86 55.36
CA GLN A 273 -22.07 18.09 54.31
C GLN A 273 -21.72 17.34 53.02
N ILE A 274 -20.47 17.40 52.56
CA ILE A 274 -20.00 16.70 51.36
C ILE A 274 -20.05 15.18 51.58
N VAL A 275 -19.63 14.70 52.75
CA VAL A 275 -19.72 13.28 53.13
C VAL A 275 -21.17 12.79 53.04
N ARG A 276 -22.15 13.53 53.59
CA ARG A 276 -23.58 13.15 53.50
C ARG A 276 -24.11 13.18 52.07
N LYS A 277 -23.72 14.18 51.28
CA LYS A 277 -24.22 14.39 49.91
C LYS A 277 -23.61 13.40 48.90
N GLU A 278 -22.29 13.27 48.90
CA GLU A 278 -21.53 12.53 47.88
C GLU A 278 -21.17 11.09 48.32
N ARG A 279 -21.29 10.81 49.63
CA ARG A 279 -20.90 9.54 50.27
C ARG A 279 -19.41 9.24 50.06
N VAL A 280 -18.58 10.26 50.20
CA VAL A 280 -17.12 10.14 50.16
C VAL A 280 -16.58 9.71 51.53
N ILE A 281 -15.48 8.96 51.51
CA ILE A 281 -14.85 8.42 52.72
C ILE A 281 -13.52 9.13 53.06
N GLY A 282 -13.01 9.97 52.16
CA GLY A 282 -11.80 10.78 52.37
C GLY A 282 -11.66 11.91 51.36
N PHE A 283 -10.70 12.81 51.64
CA PHE A 283 -10.41 14.03 50.89
C PHE A 283 -8.91 14.12 50.58
N GLU A 284 -8.58 14.34 49.31
CA GLU A 284 -7.21 14.50 48.80
C GLU A 284 -7.18 15.52 47.65
N MET A 285 -5.98 15.84 47.11
CA MET A 285 -5.83 16.97 46.17
C MET A 285 -5.15 16.62 44.84
N GLU A 286 -4.73 15.39 44.61
CA GLU A 286 -3.90 15.01 43.46
C GLU A 286 -4.66 14.17 42.43
N GLY A 287 -5.54 13.29 42.90
CA GLY A 287 -6.15 12.21 42.15
C GLY A 287 -6.84 12.65 40.87
N ALA A 288 -7.60 13.75 40.91
CA ALA A 288 -8.25 14.31 39.73
C ALA A 288 -7.28 14.68 38.61
N GLY A 289 -6.17 15.35 38.95
CA GLY A 289 -5.18 15.78 37.96
C GLY A 289 -4.44 14.61 37.30
N VAL A 290 -4.16 13.55 38.06
CA VAL A 290 -3.57 12.32 37.50
C VAL A 290 -4.56 11.61 36.57
N TRP A 291 -5.82 11.50 37.00
CA TRP A 291 -6.86 10.76 36.29
C TRP A 291 -7.10 11.27 34.86
N ASP A 292 -7.03 12.59 34.64
CA ASP A 292 -7.17 13.19 33.32
C ASP A 292 -6.09 12.75 32.33
N ASN A 293 -4.94 12.28 32.82
CA ASN A 293 -3.79 11.90 32.00
C ASN A 293 -3.59 10.38 31.90
N ILE A 294 -3.80 9.65 33.00
CA ILE A 294 -3.57 8.21 33.15
C ILE A 294 -4.63 7.63 34.09
N SER A 295 -5.21 6.48 33.76
CA SER A 295 -6.06 5.72 34.70
C SER A 295 -5.31 5.51 36.01
N CYS A 296 -5.92 5.90 37.14
CA CYS A 296 -5.26 5.81 38.43
C CYS A 296 -6.10 5.16 39.53
N ILE A 297 -5.43 4.77 40.61
CA ILE A 297 -6.08 4.38 41.88
C ILE A 297 -5.43 5.20 42.96
N ILE A 298 -6.25 5.83 43.80
CA ILE A 298 -5.79 6.61 44.93
C ILE A 298 -5.72 5.69 46.14
N ILE A 299 -4.55 5.60 46.76
CA ILE A 299 -4.29 4.81 47.96
C ILE A 299 -3.66 5.74 49.00
N LYS A 300 -4.43 6.15 50.00
CA LYS A 300 -3.99 7.18 50.94
C LYS A 300 -4.17 6.73 52.39
N GLY A 301 -3.15 6.93 53.22
CA GLY A 301 -3.28 6.81 54.66
C GLY A 301 -3.94 8.03 55.28
N VAL A 302 -4.74 7.83 56.32
CA VAL A 302 -5.48 8.90 57.00
C VAL A 302 -4.59 9.55 58.06
N CYS A 303 -4.16 10.79 57.82
CA CYS A 303 -3.34 11.53 58.78
C CYS A 303 -4.13 12.53 59.61
N ASP A 304 -5.25 13.04 59.08
CA ASP A 304 -6.18 13.94 59.77
C ASP A 304 -7.63 13.67 59.34
N TYR A 305 -8.56 14.54 59.71
CA TYR A 305 -9.98 14.40 59.40
C TYR A 305 -10.52 15.47 58.45
N ALA A 306 -9.69 16.03 57.56
CA ALA A 306 -10.11 17.04 56.59
C ALA A 306 -10.86 18.23 57.24
N ASP A 307 -10.33 18.71 58.36
CA ASP A 307 -10.73 19.93 59.03
C ASP A 307 -9.49 20.84 59.18
N SER A 308 -9.65 22.03 59.77
CA SER A 308 -8.53 22.99 59.92
C SER A 308 -7.41 22.44 60.82
N HIS A 309 -7.62 21.29 61.47
CA HIS A 309 -6.67 20.66 62.35
C HIS A 309 -5.69 19.77 61.58
N LYS A 310 -4.49 20.30 61.33
CA LYS A 310 -3.36 19.52 60.79
C LYS A 310 -2.75 18.64 61.88
N ASN A 311 -2.78 17.33 61.67
CA ASN A 311 -2.15 16.38 62.57
C ASN A 311 -0.81 15.87 62.00
N LYS A 312 0.24 16.67 62.21
CA LYS A 312 1.59 16.37 61.72
C LYS A 312 2.21 15.12 62.35
N THR A 313 1.81 14.72 63.57
CA THR A 313 2.41 13.55 64.25
C THR A 313 2.00 12.23 63.61
N TRP A 314 0.88 12.20 62.88
CA TRP A 314 0.39 11.00 62.21
C TRP A 314 0.85 10.87 60.75
N GLN A 315 1.47 11.89 60.15
CA GLN A 315 1.81 11.90 58.72
C GLN A 315 2.77 10.77 58.34
N ALA A 316 3.82 10.52 59.12
CA ALA A 316 4.78 9.46 58.84
C ALA A 316 4.10 8.07 58.90
N TYR A 317 3.36 7.80 59.99
CA TYR A 317 2.62 6.55 60.13
C TYR A 317 1.59 6.36 59.01
N ALA A 318 0.82 7.39 58.65
CA ALA A 318 -0.16 7.34 57.57
C ALA A 318 0.50 7.15 56.19
N ALA A 319 1.64 7.78 55.93
CA ALA A 319 2.41 7.54 54.70
C ALA A 319 2.87 6.09 54.62
N ALA A 320 3.36 5.52 55.72
CA ALA A 320 3.75 4.12 55.80
C ALA A 320 2.56 3.16 55.60
N THR A 321 1.39 3.45 56.17
CA THR A 321 0.20 2.60 55.95
C THR A 321 -0.29 2.69 54.51
N GLY A 322 -0.31 3.88 53.91
CA GLY A 322 -0.64 4.08 52.49
C GLY A 322 0.31 3.34 51.54
N ALA A 323 1.62 3.47 51.77
CA ALA A 323 2.63 2.76 50.99
C ALA A 323 2.54 1.23 51.14
N SER A 324 2.29 0.75 52.36
CA SER A 324 2.10 -0.68 52.66
C SER A 324 0.87 -1.26 51.95
N ALA A 325 -0.21 -0.48 51.87
CA ALA A 325 -1.41 -0.87 51.15
C ALA A 325 -1.19 -0.84 49.63
N ALA A 326 -0.40 0.11 49.12
CA ALA A 326 -0.04 0.14 47.70
C ALA A 326 0.78 -1.10 47.31
N LYS A 327 1.72 -1.53 48.17
CA LYS A 327 2.46 -2.78 47.98
C LYS A 327 1.54 -4.00 47.99
N ALA A 328 0.68 -4.13 49.00
CA ALA A 328 -0.29 -5.22 49.06
C ALA A 328 -1.23 -5.22 47.84
N PHE A 329 -1.68 -4.04 47.38
CA PHE A 329 -2.52 -3.90 46.19
C PHE A 329 -1.86 -4.47 44.93
N LEU A 330 -0.57 -4.20 44.74
CA LEU A 330 0.19 -4.73 43.60
C LEU A 330 0.38 -6.25 43.66
N GLU A 331 0.24 -6.91 44.80
CA GLU A 331 0.25 -8.38 44.85
C GLU A 331 -1.05 -9.01 44.33
N TYR A 332 -2.18 -8.30 44.46
CA TYR A 332 -3.48 -8.73 43.94
C TYR A 332 -3.76 -8.26 42.51
N TRP A 333 -3.17 -7.14 42.11
CA TRP A 333 -3.33 -6.61 40.76
C TRP A 333 -2.19 -7.10 39.88
N ARG A 334 -2.52 -7.99 38.94
CA ARG A 334 -1.63 -8.27 37.82
C ARG A 334 -2.17 -7.50 36.62
N PRO A 335 -1.33 -6.77 35.86
CA PRO A 335 -1.75 -6.38 34.54
C PRO A 335 -2.10 -7.69 33.84
N ILE A 336 -3.24 -7.74 33.15
CA ILE A 336 -3.41 -8.72 32.08
C ILE A 336 -2.10 -8.64 31.33
N HIS A 337 -1.31 -9.74 31.35
CA HIS A 337 -0.45 -9.97 30.22
C HIS A 337 -1.44 -9.81 29.09
N ARG A 338 -1.36 -8.71 28.33
CA ARG A 338 -1.50 -8.87 26.90
C ARG A 338 -0.66 -10.11 26.70
N GLU A 339 -1.29 -11.27 26.43
CA GLU A 339 -0.67 -12.23 25.53
C GLU A 339 0.07 -11.33 24.59
N GLU A 340 1.41 -11.31 24.67
CA GLU A 340 2.21 -10.41 23.84
C GLU A 340 1.50 -10.49 22.52
N ARG A 341 0.79 -9.42 22.13
CA ARG A 341 0.11 -9.43 20.85
C ARG A 341 1.34 -9.35 20.01
N GLU A 342 1.83 -10.52 19.61
CA GLU A 342 3.03 -10.65 18.83
C GLU A 342 2.67 -9.86 17.59
N HIS A 343 3.17 -8.63 17.56
CA HIS A 343 2.96 -7.75 16.43
C HIS A 343 3.93 -8.30 15.42
N HIS A 344 3.37 -9.05 14.49
CA HIS A 344 4.19 -9.85 13.62
C HIS A 344 4.77 -8.96 12.53
N TRP A 345 6.10 -9.00 12.38
CA TRP A 345 6.80 -8.31 11.31
C TRP A 345 7.33 -9.34 10.32
N MET A 346 6.65 -9.47 9.18
CA MET A 346 7.09 -10.28 8.06
C MET A 346 7.28 -9.38 6.85
N VAL A 347 8.42 -8.70 6.79
CA VAL A 347 8.84 -7.90 5.63
C VAL A 347 10.25 -8.34 5.23
N PRO A 348 10.46 -8.79 3.99
CA PRO A 348 11.72 -9.40 3.57
C PRO A 348 12.85 -8.38 3.33
N PHE A 349 12.54 -7.08 3.36
CA PHE A 349 13.47 -6.00 2.98
C PHE A 349 13.80 -5.08 4.15
N GLY A 350 15.07 -4.66 4.24
CA GLY A 350 15.51 -3.55 5.09
C GLY A 350 14.92 -2.21 4.66
N ARG A 351 14.82 -1.24 5.57
CA ARG A 351 14.36 0.12 5.21
C ARG A 351 15.40 0.74 4.29
N ASN A 352 14.98 1.24 3.14
CA ASN A 352 15.88 1.85 2.17
C ASN A 352 16.36 3.24 2.64
N PRO A 353 17.64 3.41 3.03
CA PRO A 353 18.15 4.70 3.51
C PRO A 353 18.31 5.73 2.36
N ARG A 354 18.29 5.26 1.11
CA ARG A 354 18.41 6.07 -0.10
C ARG A 354 17.04 6.45 -0.69
N PHE A 355 15.93 6.18 0.01
CA PHE A 355 14.61 6.61 -0.44
C PHE A 355 14.56 8.15 -0.56
N VAL A 356 13.97 8.65 -1.64
CA VAL A 356 13.85 10.09 -1.94
C VAL A 356 12.47 10.38 -2.54
N GLY A 357 11.87 11.50 -2.14
CA GLY A 357 10.62 12.00 -2.71
C GLY A 357 9.39 11.22 -2.27
N ARG A 358 8.35 11.23 -3.12
CA ARG A 358 7.10 10.48 -2.97
C ARG A 358 6.26 10.77 -1.71
N GLN A 359 6.49 11.92 -1.09
CA GLN A 359 5.79 12.27 0.15
C GLN A 359 4.30 12.47 -0.09
N ASP A 360 3.91 13.11 -1.19
CA ASP A 360 2.50 13.35 -1.52
C ASP A 360 1.74 12.04 -1.75
N GLU A 361 2.36 11.06 -2.41
CA GLU A 361 1.76 9.75 -2.63
C GLU A 361 1.65 8.95 -1.33
N ILE A 362 2.66 9.01 -0.45
CA ILE A 362 2.62 8.36 0.86
C ILE A 362 1.58 9.01 1.78
N ILE A 363 1.48 10.34 1.80
CA ILE A 363 0.46 11.04 2.58
C ILE A 363 -0.94 10.63 2.11
N LYS A 364 -1.18 10.55 0.80
CA LYS A 364 -2.45 10.06 0.25
C LYS A 364 -2.74 8.60 0.65
N LEU A 365 -1.72 7.73 0.69
CA LEU A 365 -1.86 6.36 1.18
C LEU A 365 -2.30 6.37 2.65
N GLU A 366 -1.62 7.15 3.48
CA GLU A 366 -1.92 7.27 4.92
C GLU A 366 -3.33 7.84 5.15
N GLU A 367 -3.74 8.87 4.40
CA GLU A 367 -5.09 9.46 4.48
C GLU A 367 -6.19 8.44 4.18
N LEU A 368 -6.02 7.63 3.11
CA LEU A 368 -6.98 6.57 2.77
C LEU A 368 -7.09 5.51 3.87
N MET A 369 -6.03 5.28 4.63
CA MET A 369 -6.02 4.32 5.74
C MET A 369 -6.68 4.89 7.02
N MET A 370 -6.71 6.23 7.17
CA MET A 370 -7.33 6.89 8.32
C MET A 370 -8.85 7.09 8.20
N CYS A 371 -9.43 6.95 7.01
CA CYS A 371 -10.89 7.06 6.82
C CYS A 371 -11.64 5.90 7.52
N GLN A 372 -12.57 6.24 8.43
CA GLN A 372 -13.39 5.25 9.14
C GLN A 372 -14.46 4.65 8.21
N GLY A 373 -14.32 3.36 7.86
CA GLY A 373 -15.36 2.57 7.18
C GLY A 373 -14.83 1.40 6.33
N GLY A 374 -14.82 0.19 6.90
CA GLY A 374 -14.57 -1.09 6.19
C GLY A 374 -13.10 -1.37 5.82
N THR A 375 -12.84 -2.59 5.31
CA THR A 375 -11.49 -3.02 4.88
C THR A 375 -11.02 -2.22 3.67
N THR A 376 -10.08 -1.29 3.87
CA THR A 376 -9.52 -0.48 2.79
C THR A 376 -8.56 -1.32 1.96
N LYS A 377 -8.98 -1.65 0.74
CA LYS A 377 -8.11 -2.22 -0.30
C LYS A 377 -7.55 -1.07 -1.12
N ILE A 378 -6.23 -0.98 -1.21
CA ILE A 378 -5.54 0.09 -1.92
C ILE A 378 -4.59 -0.53 -2.94
N ALA A 379 -4.62 -0.04 -4.18
CA ALA A 379 -3.70 -0.51 -5.22
C ALA A 379 -2.75 0.61 -5.65
N ILE A 380 -1.46 0.38 -5.49
CA ILE A 380 -0.37 1.22 -5.98
C ILE A 380 -0.05 0.73 -7.39
N CYS A 381 -0.34 1.57 -8.41
CA CYS A 381 -0.14 1.21 -9.81
C CYS A 381 0.85 2.12 -10.52
N GLY A 382 1.57 1.60 -11.52
CA GLY A 382 2.58 2.35 -12.26
C GLY A 382 3.56 1.46 -13.01
N LEU A 383 4.42 2.08 -13.83
CA LEU A 383 5.35 1.39 -14.71
C LEU A 383 6.34 0.46 -13.96
N GLY A 384 6.86 -0.57 -14.63
CA GLY A 384 7.96 -1.38 -14.11
C GLY A 384 9.15 -0.49 -13.71
N GLY A 385 9.76 -0.76 -12.54
CA GLY A 385 10.91 0.01 -12.07
C GLY A 385 10.65 1.44 -11.56
N VAL A 386 9.38 1.91 -11.52
CA VAL A 386 9.05 3.27 -11.04
C VAL A 386 9.12 3.45 -9.51
N GLY A 387 9.33 2.36 -8.76
CA GLY A 387 9.48 2.40 -7.30
C GLY A 387 8.23 2.06 -6.47
N LYS A 388 7.22 1.39 -7.04
CA LYS A 388 5.98 1.00 -6.33
C LYS A 388 6.27 0.19 -5.04
N THR A 389 7.11 -0.83 -5.17
CA THR A 389 7.56 -1.68 -4.07
C THR A 389 8.24 -0.87 -2.97
N GLN A 390 9.06 0.12 -3.34
CA GLN A 390 9.74 1.01 -2.39
C GLN A 390 8.76 1.96 -1.67
N VAL A 391 7.72 2.44 -2.35
CA VAL A 391 6.65 3.23 -1.71
C VAL A 391 5.87 2.38 -0.70
N ALA A 392 5.49 1.15 -1.06
CA ALA A 392 4.83 0.22 -0.14
C ALA A 392 5.70 -0.14 1.06
N LEU A 393 7.01 -0.33 0.83
CA LEU A 393 7.99 -0.62 1.87
C LEU A 393 8.16 0.55 2.84
N GLU A 394 8.36 1.77 2.33
CA GLU A 394 8.48 2.96 3.18
C GLU A 394 7.20 3.19 4.01
N LEU A 395 6.02 2.95 3.44
CA LEU A 395 4.76 2.98 4.19
C LEU A 395 4.71 1.93 5.31
N ALA A 396 5.14 0.69 5.04
CA ALA A 396 5.21 -0.37 6.05
C ALA A 396 6.09 0.04 7.25
N TYR A 397 7.27 0.61 6.98
CA TYR A 397 8.16 1.13 8.01
C TYR A 397 7.54 2.30 8.78
N ARG A 398 6.91 3.26 8.09
CA ARG A 398 6.22 4.39 8.75
C ARG A 398 5.07 3.94 9.64
N MET A 399 4.32 2.92 9.22
CA MET A 399 3.23 2.36 10.02
C MET A 399 3.76 1.65 11.26
N ARG A 400 4.83 0.86 11.12
CA ARG A 400 5.51 0.24 12.28
C ARG A 400 6.03 1.28 13.26
N ASP A 401 6.65 2.35 12.77
CA ASP A 401 7.22 3.41 13.61
C ASP A 401 6.13 4.23 14.34
N ARG A 402 4.90 4.30 13.81
CA ARG A 402 3.77 5.04 14.40
C ARG A 402 2.87 4.17 15.30
N ASP A 403 2.74 2.89 14.96
CA ASP A 403 1.82 1.97 15.60
C ASP A 403 2.48 0.60 15.78
N GLU A 404 3.19 0.46 16.92
CA GLU A 404 3.89 -0.77 17.29
C GLU A 404 2.93 -1.97 17.49
N GLU A 405 1.61 -1.73 17.58
CA GLU A 405 0.60 -2.78 17.72
C GLU A 405 0.11 -3.35 16.37
N CYS A 406 0.55 -2.79 15.24
CA CYS A 406 0.13 -3.20 13.90
C CYS A 406 0.99 -4.37 13.36
N SER A 407 0.35 -5.50 13.05
CA SER A 407 1.03 -6.64 12.40
C SER A 407 1.17 -6.40 10.89
N ILE A 408 2.36 -6.57 10.34
CA ILE A 408 2.65 -6.29 8.93
C ILE A 408 3.15 -7.55 8.24
N PHE A 409 2.43 -7.98 7.21
CA PHE A 409 2.74 -9.16 6.41
C PHE A 409 2.99 -8.79 4.96
N TRP A 410 4.05 -9.35 4.39
CA TRP A 410 4.46 -9.12 3.02
C TRP A 410 4.38 -10.42 2.20
N ILE A 411 3.61 -10.39 1.12
CA ILE A 411 3.34 -11.54 0.27
C ILE A 411 3.86 -11.24 -1.15
N PRO A 412 4.98 -11.87 -1.57
CA PRO A 412 5.45 -11.80 -2.95
C PRO A 412 4.54 -12.58 -3.91
N CYS A 413 3.96 -11.88 -4.88
CA CYS A 413 3.07 -12.44 -5.91
C CYS A 413 3.77 -12.69 -7.25
N THR A 414 5.04 -13.10 -7.21
CA THR A 414 5.85 -13.38 -8.41
C THR A 414 5.51 -14.73 -9.05
N SER A 415 5.01 -15.69 -8.27
CA SER A 415 4.54 -17.00 -8.72
C SER A 415 3.52 -17.60 -7.74
N TYR A 416 2.78 -18.63 -8.15
CA TYR A 416 1.86 -19.36 -7.26
C TYR A 416 2.60 -19.99 -6.06
N GLU A 417 3.79 -20.54 -6.28
CA GLU A 417 4.63 -21.14 -5.25
C GLU A 417 5.07 -20.12 -4.20
N SER A 418 5.51 -18.94 -4.65
CA SER A 418 5.92 -17.83 -3.78
C SER A 418 4.78 -17.39 -2.85
N VAL A 419 3.55 -17.33 -3.39
CA VAL A 419 2.36 -17.01 -2.58
C VAL A 419 2.09 -18.11 -1.55
N GLU A 420 2.19 -19.39 -1.93
CA GLU A 420 1.96 -20.51 -1.00
C GLU A 420 2.98 -20.56 0.13
N GLN A 421 4.26 -20.36 -0.18
CA GLN A 421 5.33 -20.26 0.82
C GLN A 421 5.10 -19.08 1.78
N ALA A 422 4.65 -17.93 1.27
CA ALA A 422 4.36 -16.77 2.10
C ALA A 422 3.18 -17.04 3.05
N TYR A 423 2.08 -17.62 2.56
CA TYR A 423 0.94 -17.97 3.43
C TYR A 423 1.32 -19.03 4.48
N MET A 424 2.14 -20.02 4.13
CA MET A 424 2.69 -20.98 5.10
C MET A 424 3.60 -20.33 6.14
N SER A 425 4.38 -19.32 5.76
CA SER A 425 5.19 -18.56 6.72
C SER A 425 4.30 -17.77 7.67
N ILE A 426 3.21 -17.17 7.16
CA ILE A 426 2.24 -16.45 7.99
C ILE A 426 1.56 -17.39 8.98
N THR A 427 1.16 -18.61 8.60
CA THR A 427 0.53 -19.55 9.55
C THR A 427 1.47 -19.95 10.68
N GLN A 428 2.75 -20.15 10.38
CA GLN A 428 3.79 -20.42 11.38
C GLN A 428 3.98 -19.24 12.34
N ILE A 429 4.07 -18.03 11.79
CA ILE A 429 4.22 -16.78 12.56
C ILE A 429 3.01 -16.56 13.48
N LEU A 430 1.80 -16.82 12.99
CA LEU A 430 0.55 -16.69 13.75
C LEU A 430 0.34 -17.85 14.76
N GLY A 431 1.25 -18.83 14.84
CA GLY A 431 1.15 -19.97 15.75
C GLY A 431 0.01 -20.95 15.43
N ILE A 432 -0.47 -20.98 14.19
CA ILE A 432 -1.57 -21.87 13.78
C ILE A 432 -1.00 -23.29 13.56
N GLN A 433 -1.45 -24.25 14.36
CA GLN A 433 -0.91 -25.61 14.38
C GLN A 433 -1.51 -26.50 13.26
N ASP A 434 -0.72 -27.47 12.79
CA ASP A 434 -1.13 -28.55 11.86
C ASP A 434 -1.73 -28.11 10.50
N VAL A 435 -1.27 -26.97 9.96
CA VAL A 435 -1.81 -26.44 8.70
C VAL A 435 -1.23 -27.12 7.47
N LYS A 436 -2.10 -27.67 6.61
CA LYS A 436 -1.71 -28.18 5.29
C LYS A 436 -1.54 -27.03 4.29
N PRO A 437 -0.62 -27.11 3.31
CA PRO A 437 -0.40 -26.04 2.33
C PRO A 437 -1.66 -25.56 1.59
N VAL A 438 -2.57 -26.48 1.28
CA VAL A 438 -3.83 -26.18 0.59
C VAL A 438 -4.80 -25.36 1.45
N GLU A 439 -4.73 -25.50 2.77
CA GLU A 439 -5.63 -24.86 3.74
C GLU A 439 -5.08 -23.53 4.28
N ALA A 440 -3.79 -23.26 4.09
CA ALA A 440 -3.10 -22.10 4.67
C ALA A 440 -3.76 -20.76 4.31
N LYS A 441 -4.18 -20.58 3.05
CA LYS A 441 -4.82 -19.35 2.57
C LYS A 441 -6.16 -19.08 3.28
N ASP A 442 -6.95 -20.14 3.47
CA ASP A 442 -8.25 -20.06 4.15
C ASP A 442 -8.09 -19.78 5.65
N GLN A 443 -7.13 -20.44 6.30
CA GLN A 443 -6.89 -20.24 7.73
C GLN A 443 -6.35 -18.85 8.05
N VAL A 444 -5.41 -18.32 7.25
CA VAL A 444 -4.91 -16.94 7.41
C VAL A 444 -6.05 -15.93 7.18
N LYS A 445 -6.87 -16.12 6.14
CA LYS A 445 -8.06 -15.29 5.92
C LYS A 445 -9.00 -15.33 7.12
N ALA A 446 -9.29 -16.52 7.64
CA ALA A 446 -10.20 -16.71 8.77
C ALA A 446 -9.66 -16.03 10.02
N TYR A 447 -8.36 -16.14 10.31
CA TYR A 447 -7.70 -15.49 11.44
C TYR A 447 -7.75 -13.97 11.34
N LEU A 448 -7.23 -13.39 10.24
CA LEU A 448 -7.13 -11.93 10.07
C LEU A 448 -8.50 -11.23 9.98
N SER A 449 -9.55 -11.97 9.62
CA SER A 449 -10.93 -11.45 9.60
C SER A 449 -11.59 -11.39 10.98
N GLN A 450 -10.99 -11.97 12.03
CA GLN A 450 -11.51 -11.89 13.39
C GLN A 450 -11.17 -10.55 14.05
N LYS A 451 -12.05 -10.07 14.95
CA LYS A 451 -11.77 -8.87 15.76
C LYS A 451 -10.56 -9.04 16.69
N SER A 452 -10.22 -10.27 17.05
CA SER A 452 -9.04 -10.61 17.86
C SER A 452 -7.72 -10.31 17.15
N ALA A 453 -7.70 -10.34 15.81
CA ALA A 453 -6.48 -10.09 15.01
C ALA A 453 -5.95 -8.65 15.11
N GLY A 454 -6.74 -7.71 15.65
CA GLY A 454 -6.31 -6.33 15.86
C GLY A 454 -6.02 -5.59 14.55
N LYS A 455 -5.07 -4.65 14.61
CA LYS A 455 -4.63 -3.87 13.46
C LYS A 455 -3.60 -4.66 12.66
N TRP A 456 -3.78 -4.72 11.35
CA TRP A 456 -2.83 -5.37 10.48
C TRP A 456 -2.76 -4.72 9.10
N LEU A 457 -1.63 -4.90 8.44
CA LEU A 457 -1.39 -4.53 7.05
C LEU A 457 -0.89 -5.76 6.29
N VAL A 458 -1.58 -6.13 5.21
CA VAL A 458 -1.09 -7.15 4.27
C VAL A 458 -0.72 -6.47 2.96
N ILE A 459 0.53 -6.64 2.54
CA ILE A 459 1.07 -6.09 1.29
C ILE A 459 1.26 -7.25 0.30
N PHE A 460 0.53 -7.23 -0.81
CA PHE A 460 0.73 -8.11 -1.95
C PHE A 460 1.61 -7.40 -2.98
N ASP A 461 2.87 -7.82 -3.08
CA ASP A 461 3.84 -7.18 -3.95
C ASP A 461 3.93 -7.90 -5.31
N ASN A 462 4.01 -7.16 -6.42
CA ASN A 462 4.02 -7.66 -7.79
C ASN A 462 2.76 -8.45 -8.18
N ALA A 463 1.58 -7.98 -7.77
CA ALA A 463 0.29 -8.53 -8.16
C ALA A 463 -0.04 -8.20 -9.63
N ASP A 464 0.67 -8.83 -10.58
CA ASP A 464 0.62 -8.50 -12.01
C ASP A 464 -0.22 -9.49 -12.85
N ASP A 465 -0.28 -10.75 -12.41
CA ASP A 465 -0.99 -11.84 -13.10
C ASP A 465 -2.51 -11.72 -12.95
N MET A 466 -3.21 -11.40 -14.04
CA MET A 466 -4.67 -11.24 -14.00
C MET A 466 -5.41 -12.56 -13.73
N ASP A 467 -4.90 -13.68 -14.22
CA ASP A 467 -5.57 -14.98 -14.09
C ASP A 467 -5.43 -15.49 -12.65
N MET A 468 -4.26 -15.34 -12.03
CA MET A 468 -4.04 -15.64 -10.60
C MET A 468 -5.02 -14.94 -9.67
N TRP A 469 -5.35 -13.67 -9.96
CA TRP A 469 -6.20 -12.84 -9.11
C TRP A 469 -7.69 -12.90 -9.44
N VAL A 470 -8.06 -13.13 -10.71
CA VAL A 470 -9.47 -12.99 -11.17
C VAL A 470 -10.08 -14.32 -11.58
N LYS A 471 -9.40 -15.12 -12.42
CA LYS A 471 -9.98 -16.35 -12.98
C LYS A 471 -9.68 -17.60 -12.14
N GLY A 472 -8.52 -17.64 -11.48
CA GLY A 472 -7.95 -18.88 -10.94
C GLY A 472 -7.38 -19.77 -12.05
N SER A 473 -6.79 -20.91 -11.67
CA SER A 473 -6.46 -21.99 -12.61
C SER A 473 -7.53 -23.08 -12.54
N ASN A 474 -7.50 -24.05 -13.46
CA ASN A 474 -8.39 -25.23 -13.41
C ASN A 474 -8.29 -26.03 -12.09
N THR A 475 -7.24 -25.81 -11.29
CA THR A 475 -6.97 -26.50 -10.01
C THR A 475 -6.91 -25.58 -8.80
N THR A 476 -6.89 -24.25 -8.96
CA THR A 476 -6.72 -23.28 -7.86
C THR A 476 -7.67 -22.09 -7.97
N SER A 477 -8.41 -21.84 -6.88
CA SER A 477 -9.30 -20.69 -6.74
C SER A 477 -8.55 -19.35 -6.83
N SER A 478 -9.23 -18.29 -7.28
CA SER A 478 -8.63 -16.96 -7.43
C SER A 478 -8.21 -16.35 -6.09
N LEU A 479 -7.04 -15.67 -6.07
CA LEU A 479 -6.49 -15.07 -4.83
C LEU A 479 -7.40 -14.02 -4.20
N LYS A 480 -8.23 -13.35 -5.00
CA LYS A 480 -9.22 -12.38 -4.52
C LYS A 480 -10.19 -12.98 -3.48
N ASN A 481 -10.46 -14.28 -3.54
CA ASN A 481 -11.35 -14.97 -2.61
C ASN A 481 -10.72 -15.20 -1.23
N PHE A 482 -9.40 -15.11 -1.13
CA PHE A 482 -8.64 -15.34 0.10
C PHE A 482 -8.27 -14.04 0.85
N LEU A 483 -8.81 -12.91 0.41
CA LEU A 483 -8.56 -11.62 1.05
C LEU A 483 -9.34 -11.52 2.39
N PRO A 484 -8.65 -11.19 3.50
CA PRO A 484 -9.31 -11.00 4.80
C PRO A 484 -10.20 -9.75 4.82
N GLN A 485 -11.18 -9.75 5.73
CA GLN A 485 -12.09 -8.62 5.96
C GLN A 485 -12.09 -8.24 7.44
N ASN A 486 -11.59 -7.05 7.74
CA ASN A 486 -11.52 -6.48 9.08
C ASN A 486 -11.68 -4.94 9.00
N GLU A 487 -12.31 -4.32 9.99
CA GLU A 487 -12.48 -2.85 10.08
C GLU A 487 -11.17 -2.12 10.44
N GLN A 488 -10.22 -2.83 11.05
CA GLN A 488 -8.91 -2.32 11.48
C GLN A 488 -7.75 -2.85 10.61
N GLY A 489 -8.09 -3.60 9.55
CA GLY A 489 -7.12 -4.23 8.66
C GLY A 489 -7.10 -3.57 7.28
N HIS A 490 -5.90 -3.40 6.73
CA HIS A 490 -5.71 -2.80 5.41
C HIS A 490 -4.96 -3.75 4.47
N THR A 491 -5.32 -3.72 3.19
CA THR A 491 -4.63 -4.51 2.16
C THR A 491 -4.08 -3.61 1.07
N ILE A 492 -2.79 -3.74 0.77
CA ILE A 492 -2.12 -3.00 -0.29
C ILE A 492 -1.70 -3.96 -1.39
N PHE A 493 -1.89 -3.55 -2.64
CA PHE A 493 -1.41 -4.25 -3.82
C PHE A 493 -0.42 -3.36 -4.56
N THR A 494 0.77 -3.86 -4.89
CA THR A 494 1.63 -3.22 -5.91
C THR A 494 1.42 -3.94 -7.24
N THR A 495 1.16 -3.20 -8.32
CA THR A 495 0.92 -3.82 -9.63
C THR A 495 1.33 -2.91 -10.77
N ARG A 496 1.83 -3.49 -11.86
CA ARG A 496 2.06 -2.78 -13.13
C ARG A 496 0.79 -2.72 -13.99
N ASN A 497 -0.23 -3.51 -13.66
CA ASN A 497 -1.45 -3.63 -14.44
C ASN A 497 -2.59 -2.76 -13.86
N ARG A 498 -2.83 -1.59 -14.45
CA ARG A 498 -3.91 -0.69 -13.99
C ARG A 498 -5.31 -1.32 -14.06
N LYS A 499 -5.58 -2.20 -15.04
CA LYS A 499 -6.88 -2.90 -15.12
C LYS A 499 -7.07 -3.82 -13.91
N LEU A 500 -6.01 -4.50 -13.48
CA LEU A 500 -6.03 -5.34 -12.28
C LEU A 500 -6.16 -4.50 -11.00
N ALA A 501 -5.43 -3.38 -10.89
CA ALA A 501 -5.55 -2.44 -9.78
C ALA A 501 -7.01 -2.00 -9.54
N VAL A 502 -7.71 -1.63 -10.62
CA VAL A 502 -9.14 -1.26 -10.56
C VAL A 502 -10.02 -2.45 -10.16
N LYS A 503 -9.72 -3.68 -10.62
CA LYS A 503 -10.50 -4.88 -10.21
C LYS A 503 -10.32 -5.27 -8.74
N LEU A 504 -9.17 -4.93 -8.13
CA LEU A 504 -8.82 -5.27 -6.75
C LEU A 504 -9.23 -4.19 -5.75
N ALA A 505 -8.98 -2.91 -6.06
CA ALA A 505 -9.18 -1.77 -5.17
C ALA A 505 -10.30 -0.81 -5.61
N SER A 506 -10.97 -1.07 -6.74
CA SER A 506 -12.04 -0.24 -7.29
C SER A 506 -11.62 1.21 -7.48
N SER A 507 -12.00 2.11 -6.56
CA SER A 507 -11.70 3.55 -6.60
C SER A 507 -10.41 3.93 -5.88
N SER A 508 -9.86 3.06 -5.04
CA SER A 508 -8.68 3.33 -4.19
C SER A 508 -7.38 2.96 -4.91
N VAL A 509 -7.18 3.53 -6.09
CA VAL A 509 -6.01 3.28 -6.93
C VAL A 509 -5.11 4.52 -6.94
N ILE A 510 -3.86 4.37 -6.47
CA ILE A 510 -2.87 5.43 -6.46
C ILE A 510 -1.86 5.20 -7.60
N PRO A 511 -1.89 6.02 -8.65
CA PRO A 511 -0.90 5.98 -9.71
C PRO A 511 0.40 6.62 -9.24
N ILE A 512 1.52 5.92 -9.43
CA ILE A 512 2.87 6.42 -9.18
C ILE A 512 3.42 7.01 -10.49
N PRO A 513 3.57 8.34 -10.60
CA PRO A 513 4.09 8.98 -11.81
C PRO A 513 5.59 8.72 -12.00
N ALA A 514 6.13 9.06 -13.17
CA ALA A 514 7.58 9.11 -13.37
C ALA A 514 8.22 10.15 -12.43
N LEU A 515 9.50 9.97 -12.09
CA LEU A 515 10.21 10.93 -11.24
C LEU A 515 10.38 12.27 -11.95
N ASP A 516 10.31 13.34 -11.17
CA ASP A 516 10.78 14.65 -11.62
C ASP A 516 12.31 14.70 -11.70
N GLN A 517 12.80 15.78 -12.31
CA GLN A 517 14.22 15.96 -12.57
C GLN A 517 15.05 16.07 -11.29
N GLU A 518 14.55 16.76 -10.26
CA GLU A 518 15.28 17.00 -9.02
C GLU A 518 15.40 15.71 -8.21
N THR A 519 14.29 14.98 -8.07
CA THR A 519 14.28 13.68 -7.41
C THR A 519 15.20 12.67 -8.12
N GLY A 520 15.23 12.67 -9.46
CA GLY A 520 16.13 11.82 -10.24
C GLY A 520 17.61 12.11 -9.97
N VAL A 521 18.00 13.39 -9.91
CA VAL A 521 19.38 13.81 -9.56
C VAL A 521 19.73 13.39 -8.13
N GLU A 522 18.81 13.54 -7.19
CA GLU A 522 19.06 13.17 -5.80
C GLU A 522 19.24 11.66 -5.61
N ILE A 523 18.46 10.83 -6.30
CA ILE A 523 18.64 9.37 -6.30
C ILE A 523 20.01 9.00 -6.88
N LEU A 524 20.40 9.60 -8.01
CA LEU A 524 21.72 9.37 -8.60
C LEU A 524 22.85 9.78 -7.65
N LYS A 525 22.71 10.94 -6.99
CA LYS A 525 23.66 11.44 -5.99
C LYS A 525 23.81 10.54 -4.77
N LYS A 526 22.73 9.90 -4.33
CA LYS A 526 22.78 8.91 -3.24
C LYS A 526 23.32 7.55 -3.69
N SER A 527 23.33 7.27 -5.00
CA SER A 527 23.74 5.98 -5.57
C SER A 527 25.21 5.97 -6.04
N LEU A 528 25.76 7.10 -6.45
CA LEU A 528 27.17 7.23 -6.87
C LEU A 528 28.13 7.34 -5.69
N ILE A 529 29.28 6.67 -5.80
CA ILE A 529 30.42 6.86 -4.89
C ILE A 529 31.12 8.19 -5.19
N ARG A 530 31.36 8.47 -6.47
CA ARG A 530 32.01 9.69 -6.98
C ARG A 530 30.99 10.79 -7.27
N LYS A 531 30.89 11.75 -6.35
CA LYS A 531 29.91 12.86 -6.44
C LYS A 531 30.34 13.98 -7.39
N ASP A 532 31.63 14.06 -7.70
CA ASP A 532 32.24 14.95 -8.70
C ASP A 532 31.66 14.74 -10.12
N LEU A 533 31.20 13.52 -10.43
CA LEU A 533 30.56 13.20 -11.71
C LEU A 533 29.27 13.98 -11.97
N LEU A 534 28.70 14.63 -10.94
CA LEU A 534 27.46 15.41 -11.02
C LEU A 534 27.69 16.92 -11.22
N ASP A 535 28.95 17.36 -11.28
CA ASP A 535 29.27 18.78 -11.45
C ASP A 535 28.83 19.32 -12.82
N ASP A 536 28.85 18.46 -13.84
CA ASP A 536 28.23 18.76 -15.14
C ASP A 536 26.73 18.43 -15.11
N ARG A 537 25.94 19.48 -14.92
CA ARG A 537 24.48 19.39 -14.89
C ARG A 537 23.90 18.94 -16.22
N ASP A 538 24.45 19.36 -17.35
CA ASP A 538 23.88 19.03 -18.66
C ASP A 538 24.09 17.54 -18.99
N THR A 539 25.28 17.02 -18.73
CA THR A 539 25.57 15.58 -18.85
C THR A 539 24.74 14.76 -17.88
N THR A 540 24.58 15.21 -16.62
CA THR A 540 23.74 14.55 -15.63
C THR A 540 22.29 14.44 -16.09
N ILE A 541 21.73 15.52 -16.63
CA ILE A 541 20.35 15.52 -17.14
C ILE A 541 20.22 14.69 -18.41
N ALA A 542 21.22 14.70 -19.30
CA ALA A 542 21.24 13.83 -20.48
C ALA A 542 21.26 12.34 -20.08
N PHE A 543 22.08 11.97 -19.09
CA PHE A 543 22.16 10.63 -18.52
C PHE A 543 20.80 10.19 -17.95
N LEU A 544 20.18 11.00 -17.10
CA LEU A 544 18.87 10.69 -16.51
C LEU A 544 17.75 10.60 -17.55
N LYS A 545 17.82 11.42 -18.61
CA LYS A 545 16.89 11.34 -19.75
C LYS A 545 17.00 10.01 -20.49
N GLN A 546 18.22 9.52 -20.75
CA GLN A 546 18.44 8.20 -21.39
C GLN A 546 17.86 7.07 -20.53
N LEU A 547 17.95 7.20 -19.21
CA LEU A 547 17.37 6.25 -18.25
C LEU A 547 15.88 6.50 -17.96
N THR A 548 15.25 7.42 -18.71
CA THR A 548 13.84 7.77 -18.65
C THR A 548 13.34 8.28 -17.29
N PHE A 549 14.25 8.62 -16.38
CA PHE A 549 14.00 8.93 -14.98
C PHE A 549 13.35 7.77 -14.18
N LEU A 550 13.66 6.53 -14.55
CA LEU A 550 13.22 5.36 -13.77
C LEU A 550 14.20 5.06 -12.64
N PRO A 551 13.76 5.03 -11.36
CA PRO A 551 14.65 4.77 -10.23
C PRO A 551 15.46 3.48 -10.42
N LEU A 552 14.83 2.41 -10.90
CA LEU A 552 15.51 1.13 -11.15
C LEU A 552 16.63 1.22 -12.19
N ALA A 553 16.41 1.99 -13.27
CA ALA A 553 17.41 2.18 -14.31
C ALA A 553 18.55 3.09 -13.83
N ILE A 554 18.22 4.09 -13.01
CA ILE A 554 19.20 4.98 -12.37
C ILE A 554 20.10 4.20 -11.42
N THR A 555 19.54 3.33 -10.58
CA THR A 555 20.33 2.54 -9.63
C THR A 555 21.18 1.48 -10.32
N GLN A 556 20.66 0.82 -11.38
CA GLN A 556 21.44 -0.10 -12.22
C GLN A 556 22.64 0.62 -12.86
N ALA A 557 22.38 1.72 -13.55
CA ALA A 557 23.43 2.47 -14.25
C ALA A 557 24.46 3.04 -13.26
N ALA A 558 24.02 3.52 -12.09
CA ALA A 558 24.93 3.99 -11.05
C ALA A 558 25.80 2.85 -10.48
N ALA A 559 25.25 1.64 -10.32
CA ALA A 559 26.02 0.47 -9.91
C ALA A 559 27.10 0.13 -10.93
N TYR A 560 26.73 0.05 -12.22
CA TYR A 560 27.69 -0.19 -13.31
C TYR A 560 28.80 0.87 -13.36
N VAL A 561 28.42 2.15 -13.23
CA VAL A 561 29.37 3.28 -13.17
C VAL A 561 30.33 3.14 -12.00
N ASN A 562 29.84 2.73 -10.82
CA ASN A 562 30.67 2.54 -9.64
C ASN A 562 31.61 1.32 -9.76
N GLU A 563 31.14 0.22 -10.34
CA GLU A 563 31.90 -1.03 -10.49
C GLU A 563 33.01 -0.90 -11.54
N ASN A 564 32.75 -0.16 -12.62
CA ASN A 564 33.68 -0.01 -13.74
C ASN A 564 34.51 1.29 -13.71
N ASP A 565 34.28 2.18 -12.72
CA ASP A 565 34.93 3.50 -12.57
C ASP A 565 34.93 4.35 -13.86
N ILE A 566 33.77 4.43 -14.51
CA ILE A 566 33.58 5.22 -15.75
C ILE A 566 32.83 6.54 -15.48
N GLY A 567 32.86 7.48 -16.44
CA GLY A 567 32.06 8.70 -16.38
C GLY A 567 30.61 8.52 -16.84
N LEU A 568 29.74 9.48 -16.50
CA LEU A 568 28.35 9.49 -17.00
C LEU A 568 28.27 9.59 -18.52
N ALA A 569 29.19 10.34 -19.14
CA ALA A 569 29.28 10.47 -20.59
C ALA A 569 29.69 9.14 -21.26
N ASP A 570 30.59 8.38 -20.65
CA ASP A 570 31.03 7.08 -21.16
C ASP A 570 29.88 6.07 -21.13
N TYR A 571 29.10 6.05 -20.05
CA TYR A 571 27.90 5.22 -19.99
C TYR A 571 26.85 5.61 -21.04
N ILE A 572 26.68 6.92 -21.30
CA ILE A 572 25.81 7.38 -22.41
C ILE A 572 26.33 6.87 -23.75
N ALA A 573 27.65 6.84 -23.97
CA ALA A 573 28.24 6.31 -25.19
C ALA A 573 27.97 4.81 -25.34
N LEU A 574 28.08 4.02 -24.25
CA LEU A 574 27.70 2.60 -24.26
C LEU A 574 26.23 2.39 -24.62
N LEU A 575 25.32 3.26 -24.16
CA LEU A 575 23.91 3.23 -24.57
C LEU A 575 23.65 3.64 -26.03
N GLN A 576 24.66 4.12 -26.74
CA GLN A 576 24.61 4.51 -28.16
C GLN A 576 25.34 3.51 -29.09
N GLU A 577 25.92 2.44 -28.53
CA GLU A 577 26.52 1.34 -29.29
C GLU A 577 25.44 0.50 -30.01
N GLN A 578 25.86 -0.57 -30.68
CA GLN A 578 24.94 -1.43 -31.43
C GLN A 578 23.92 -2.11 -30.50
N GLU A 579 22.73 -2.42 -31.03
CA GLU A 579 21.63 -3.03 -30.28
C GLU A 579 22.04 -4.24 -29.41
N PRO A 580 22.82 -5.24 -29.88
CA PRO A 580 23.24 -6.36 -29.04
C PRO A 580 24.06 -5.95 -27.81
N ASP A 581 24.97 -4.98 -27.95
CA ASP A 581 25.82 -4.49 -26.86
C ASP A 581 24.99 -3.73 -25.81
N VAL A 582 23.99 -2.97 -26.27
CA VAL A 582 23.05 -2.27 -25.39
C VAL A 582 22.14 -3.24 -24.65
N VAL A 583 21.70 -4.33 -25.30
CA VAL A 583 20.95 -5.41 -24.63
C VAL A 583 21.79 -6.06 -23.55
N GLU A 584 23.06 -6.38 -23.85
CA GLU A 584 23.99 -6.97 -22.89
C GLU A 584 24.15 -6.07 -21.67
N LEU A 585 24.43 -4.77 -21.87
CA LEU A 585 24.53 -3.78 -20.80
C LEU A 585 23.25 -3.67 -19.96
N LEU A 586 22.08 -3.62 -20.60
CA LEU A 586 20.79 -3.52 -19.88
C LEU A 586 20.35 -4.82 -19.22
N SER A 587 20.96 -5.95 -19.62
CA SER A 587 20.74 -7.29 -19.08
C SER A 587 21.75 -7.67 -18.00
N GLU A 588 22.70 -6.79 -17.68
CA GLU A 588 23.65 -7.00 -16.62
C GLU A 588 22.96 -6.97 -15.24
N ASP A 589 23.28 -7.97 -14.42
CA ASP A 589 22.72 -8.11 -13.08
C ASP A 589 23.49 -7.22 -12.10
N PHE A 590 22.81 -6.71 -11.09
CA PHE A 590 23.41 -5.86 -10.07
C PHE A 590 22.78 -6.12 -8.72
N VAL A 591 23.59 -5.98 -7.67
CA VAL A 591 23.14 -6.20 -6.29
C VAL A 591 22.30 -5.00 -5.82
N ASP A 592 21.05 -5.28 -5.46
CA ASP A 592 20.14 -4.31 -4.84
C ASP A 592 19.44 -4.95 -3.64
N GLU A 593 19.66 -4.38 -2.45
CA GLU A 593 19.08 -4.85 -1.17
C GLU A 593 17.54 -4.80 -1.16
N GLY A 594 16.92 -4.08 -2.10
CA GLY A 594 15.47 -4.05 -2.31
C GLY A 594 14.90 -5.16 -3.19
N ARG A 595 15.68 -6.18 -3.56
CA ARG A 595 15.27 -7.27 -4.47
C ARG A 595 15.18 -8.64 -3.79
N TYR A 596 14.33 -9.51 -4.35
CA TYR A 596 14.27 -10.92 -3.94
C TYR A 596 15.53 -11.65 -4.43
N THR A 597 16.22 -12.35 -3.52
CA THR A 597 17.54 -12.98 -3.76
C THR A 597 17.58 -13.98 -4.91
N ASN A 598 16.44 -14.55 -5.29
CA ASN A 598 16.34 -15.60 -6.30
C ASN A 598 15.78 -15.07 -7.64
N ILE A 599 15.64 -13.76 -7.80
CA ILE A 599 15.07 -13.13 -8.98
C ILE A 599 16.10 -12.18 -9.61
N GLN A 600 16.80 -12.65 -10.64
CA GLN A 600 17.64 -11.81 -11.49
C GLN A 600 16.73 -11.02 -12.44
N ASN A 601 16.57 -9.72 -12.19
CA ASN A 601 15.75 -8.84 -13.04
C ASN A 601 16.52 -7.56 -13.41
N PRO A 602 17.43 -7.64 -14.38
CA PRO A 602 17.89 -6.47 -15.11
C PRO A 602 16.71 -5.64 -15.64
N VAL A 603 16.94 -4.35 -15.92
CA VAL A 603 15.90 -3.47 -16.47
C VAL A 603 15.28 -4.10 -17.72
N ALA A 604 16.08 -4.68 -18.62
CA ALA A 604 15.61 -5.37 -19.83
C ALA A 604 14.57 -6.47 -19.54
N THR A 605 14.82 -7.33 -18.56
CA THR A 605 13.91 -8.43 -18.17
C THR A 605 12.58 -7.91 -17.63
N THR A 606 12.61 -6.80 -16.87
CA THR A 606 11.38 -6.19 -16.34
C THR A 606 10.44 -5.71 -17.47
N TRP A 607 11.02 -5.20 -18.55
CA TRP A 607 10.28 -4.80 -19.74
C TRP A 607 9.80 -6.01 -20.54
N LEU A 608 10.65 -7.01 -20.74
CA LEU A 608 10.30 -8.25 -21.46
C LEU A 608 9.13 -8.99 -20.82
N ILE A 609 9.15 -9.16 -19.50
CA ILE A 609 8.05 -9.79 -18.75
C ILE A 609 6.74 -9.00 -18.93
N SER A 610 6.82 -7.67 -18.95
CA SER A 610 5.64 -6.82 -19.17
C SER A 610 5.08 -6.99 -20.59
N PHE A 611 5.95 -7.16 -21.59
CA PHE A 611 5.54 -7.42 -22.97
C PHE A 611 4.91 -8.80 -23.14
N GLN A 612 5.52 -9.85 -22.59
CA GLN A 612 4.98 -11.22 -22.62
C GLN A 612 3.57 -11.28 -21.99
N GLN A 613 3.35 -10.54 -20.89
CA GLN A 613 2.01 -10.43 -20.30
C GLN A 613 1.01 -9.72 -21.22
N ILE A 614 1.43 -8.67 -21.93
CA ILE A 614 0.56 -8.00 -22.92
C ILE A 614 0.21 -8.94 -24.05
N GLN A 615 1.18 -9.67 -24.58
CA GLN A 615 0.99 -10.66 -25.65
C GLN A 615 -0.01 -11.74 -25.25
N HIS A 616 0.08 -12.25 -24.02
CA HIS A 616 -0.89 -13.22 -23.50
C HIS A 616 -2.30 -12.64 -23.28
N LEU A 617 -2.41 -11.35 -22.95
CA LEU A 617 -3.70 -10.71 -22.63
C LEU A 617 -4.43 -10.17 -23.86
N ASP A 618 -3.71 -9.63 -24.84
CA ASP A 618 -4.26 -9.01 -26.05
C ASP A 618 -3.19 -8.96 -27.15
N GLU A 619 -3.27 -9.89 -28.10
CA GLU A 619 -2.37 -10.01 -29.24
C GLU A 619 -2.28 -8.70 -30.05
N LEU A 620 -3.41 -8.03 -30.27
CA LEU A 620 -3.47 -6.75 -30.99
C LEU A 620 -2.71 -5.64 -30.24
N ALA A 621 -2.71 -5.66 -28.90
CA ALA A 621 -1.94 -4.71 -28.12
C ALA A 621 -0.43 -4.96 -28.26
N ALA A 622 -0.02 -6.23 -28.31
CA ALA A 622 1.36 -6.60 -28.57
C ALA A 622 1.80 -6.15 -29.96
N ASP A 623 0.97 -6.37 -30.99
CA ASP A 623 1.21 -5.90 -32.36
C ASP A 623 1.35 -4.38 -32.42
N TYR A 624 0.46 -3.64 -31.74
CA TYR A 624 0.54 -2.18 -31.66
C TYR A 624 1.86 -1.74 -31.04
N LEU A 625 2.27 -2.36 -29.94
CA LEU A 625 3.51 -2.01 -29.26
C LEU A 625 4.76 -2.41 -30.08
N SER A 626 4.71 -3.52 -30.81
CA SER A 626 5.79 -3.95 -31.72
C SER A 626 5.92 -2.99 -32.89
N LEU A 627 4.81 -2.64 -33.55
CA LEU A 627 4.80 -1.64 -34.61
C LEU A 627 5.31 -0.28 -34.12
N MET A 628 4.83 0.20 -32.97
CA MET A 628 5.28 1.47 -32.39
C MET A 628 6.79 1.47 -32.12
N ALA A 629 7.39 0.32 -31.79
CA ALA A 629 8.83 0.20 -31.57
C ALA A 629 9.65 0.33 -32.86
N CYS A 630 9.05 0.03 -34.01
CA CYS A 630 9.68 0.11 -35.33
C CYS A 630 9.61 1.52 -35.96
N ILE A 631 8.78 2.42 -35.44
CA ILE A 631 8.56 3.76 -35.97
C ILE A 631 8.92 4.83 -34.93
N ASN A 632 9.01 6.09 -35.35
CA ASN A 632 9.28 7.17 -34.39
C ASN A 632 8.16 7.20 -33.33
N PRO A 633 8.48 7.07 -32.02
CA PRO A 633 7.49 6.90 -30.96
C PRO A 633 6.66 8.16 -30.65
N ARG A 634 6.80 9.22 -31.46
CA ARG A 634 6.11 10.50 -31.27
C ARG A 634 4.95 10.66 -32.25
N ASP A 635 3.80 11.04 -31.71
CA ASP A 635 2.61 11.47 -32.45
C ASP A 635 2.12 10.49 -33.54
N ILE A 636 2.26 9.19 -33.30
CA ILE A 636 1.81 8.11 -34.21
C ILE A 636 0.28 8.20 -34.39
N PRO A 637 -0.22 8.55 -35.60
CA PRO A 637 -1.65 8.66 -35.81
C PRO A 637 -2.32 7.29 -35.72
N GLN A 638 -3.53 7.23 -35.14
CA GLN A 638 -4.24 5.95 -34.97
C GLN A 638 -4.54 5.21 -36.29
N SER A 639 -4.53 5.91 -37.41
CA SER A 639 -4.68 5.32 -38.75
C SER A 639 -3.49 4.45 -39.17
N PHE A 640 -2.32 4.62 -38.55
CA PHE A 640 -1.11 3.83 -38.83
C PHE A 640 -1.09 2.50 -38.07
N LEU A 641 -1.95 2.31 -37.06
CA LEU A 641 -2.03 1.06 -36.31
C LEU A 641 -2.86 0.02 -37.07
N PRO A 642 -2.52 -1.29 -36.97
CA PRO A 642 -3.28 -2.37 -37.61
C PRO A 642 -4.77 -2.22 -37.38
N GLN A 643 -5.56 -2.27 -38.47
CA GLN A 643 -6.99 -2.03 -38.41
C GLN A 643 -7.68 -3.20 -37.71
N PRO A 644 -8.30 -2.98 -36.53
CA PRO A 644 -8.92 -4.05 -35.78
C PRO A 644 -10.29 -4.40 -36.35
N THR A 645 -10.73 -5.65 -36.13
CA THR A 645 -12.05 -6.13 -36.52
C THR A 645 -13.20 -5.38 -35.86
N SER A 646 -12.96 -4.61 -34.79
CA SER A 646 -13.94 -3.68 -34.22
C SER A 646 -13.29 -2.52 -33.47
N LYS A 647 -14.03 -1.41 -33.35
CA LYS A 647 -13.66 -0.23 -32.53
C LYS A 647 -13.45 -0.59 -31.05
N LYS A 648 -14.17 -1.61 -30.54
CA LYS A 648 -14.01 -2.10 -29.16
C LYS A 648 -12.64 -2.73 -28.96
N LYS A 649 -12.22 -3.66 -29.84
CA LYS A 649 -10.88 -4.28 -29.77
C LYS A 649 -9.76 -3.24 -29.79
N ARG A 650 -9.88 -2.20 -30.62
CA ARG A 650 -8.95 -1.07 -30.62
C ARG A 650 -8.84 -0.40 -29.25
N THR A 651 -9.98 -0.11 -28.66
CA THR A 651 -10.08 0.58 -27.38
C THR A 651 -9.52 -0.29 -26.25
N ASP A 652 -9.79 -1.58 -26.29
CA ASP A 652 -9.30 -2.56 -25.31
C ASP A 652 -7.78 -2.72 -25.37
N ALA A 653 -7.21 -2.79 -26.59
CA ALA A 653 -5.77 -2.90 -26.84
C ALA A 653 -5.02 -1.63 -26.43
N VAL A 654 -5.47 -0.46 -26.90
CA VAL A 654 -4.93 0.85 -26.47
C VAL A 654 -5.08 1.03 -24.96
N GLY A 655 -6.23 0.62 -24.40
CA GLY A 655 -6.48 0.66 -22.97
C GLY A 655 -5.55 -0.27 -22.18
N LEU A 656 -5.15 -1.42 -22.73
CA LEU A 656 -4.19 -2.34 -22.11
C LEU A 656 -2.78 -1.74 -22.12
N LEU A 657 -2.33 -1.19 -23.25
CA LEU A 657 -1.04 -0.51 -23.36
C LEU A 657 -0.94 0.68 -22.40
N LYS A 658 -2.01 1.47 -22.27
CA LYS A 658 -2.12 2.53 -21.25
C LYS A 658 -2.10 1.96 -19.84
N ALA A 659 -2.75 0.82 -19.60
CA ALA A 659 -2.82 0.20 -18.29
C ALA A 659 -1.45 -0.28 -17.79
N TYR A 660 -0.58 -0.72 -18.69
CA TYR A 660 0.82 -1.04 -18.42
C TYR A 660 1.75 0.19 -18.52
N SER A 661 1.21 1.37 -18.84
CA SER A 661 1.94 2.63 -19.01
C SER A 661 2.99 2.61 -20.14
N PHE A 662 2.81 1.76 -21.17
CA PHE A 662 3.66 1.74 -22.36
C PHE A 662 3.37 2.90 -23.32
N ILE A 663 2.13 3.40 -23.33
CA ILE A 663 1.71 4.54 -24.16
C ILE A 663 1.00 5.57 -23.30
N ASN A 664 1.13 6.84 -23.69
CA ASN A 664 0.45 7.97 -23.05
C ASN A 664 -0.48 8.66 -24.05
N SER A 665 -1.64 9.14 -23.59
CA SER A 665 -2.56 9.95 -24.42
C SER A 665 -2.56 11.43 -24.07
N ASP A 666 -1.66 11.86 -23.20
CA ASP A 666 -1.55 13.24 -22.78
C ASP A 666 -0.64 14.01 -23.76
N PRO A 667 -1.16 14.99 -24.53
CA PRO A 667 -0.39 15.75 -25.52
C PRO A 667 0.72 16.61 -24.89
N THR A 668 0.74 16.76 -23.56
CA THR A 668 1.74 17.55 -22.84
C THR A 668 3.00 16.75 -22.47
N ASN A 669 2.93 15.41 -22.44
CA ASN A 669 4.04 14.54 -22.05
C ASN A 669 4.55 13.74 -23.26
N ARG A 670 5.23 14.45 -24.16
CA ARG A 670 5.64 14.04 -25.53
C ARG A 670 6.70 12.93 -25.66
N GLN A 671 6.89 12.08 -24.65
CA GLN A 671 7.91 11.04 -24.68
C GLN A 671 7.28 9.67 -24.46
N GLY A 672 7.12 8.89 -25.53
CA GLY A 672 6.88 7.46 -25.48
C GLY A 672 8.13 6.72 -24.98
N LYS A 673 8.48 6.92 -23.70
CA LYS A 673 9.74 6.47 -23.07
C LYS A 673 9.95 4.95 -23.07
N ALA A 674 8.87 4.17 -23.13
CA ALA A 674 8.89 2.70 -23.07
C ALA A 674 9.13 2.03 -24.43
N VAL A 675 8.70 2.67 -25.51
CA VAL A 675 8.80 2.16 -26.88
C VAL A 675 10.25 2.19 -27.37
N GLU A 676 10.99 3.22 -26.98
CA GLU A 676 12.41 3.40 -27.29
C GLU A 676 13.30 2.35 -26.61
N ILE A 677 12.95 1.92 -25.40
CA ILE A 677 13.64 0.82 -24.70
C ILE A 677 13.25 -0.54 -25.30
N LYS A 678 12.00 -0.75 -25.73
CA LYS A 678 11.61 -2.00 -26.43
C LYS A 678 12.39 -2.18 -27.74
N LYS A 679 12.57 -1.11 -28.51
CA LYS A 679 13.46 -1.13 -29.69
C LYS A 679 14.86 -1.63 -29.33
N ARG A 680 15.41 -1.13 -28.21
CA ARG A 680 16.74 -1.51 -27.70
C ARG A 680 16.79 -2.90 -27.05
N VAL A 681 15.68 -3.46 -26.55
CA VAL A 681 15.65 -4.73 -25.79
C VAL A 681 15.29 -5.94 -26.67
N LEU A 682 14.38 -5.79 -27.63
CA LEU A 682 14.06 -6.87 -28.58
C LEU A 682 14.91 -6.81 -29.86
N GLY A 683 15.42 -5.63 -30.20
CA GLY A 683 16.18 -5.40 -31.44
C GLY A 683 15.30 -5.33 -32.69
N THR A 684 15.84 -4.68 -33.72
CA THR A 684 15.31 -4.65 -35.10
C THR A 684 15.30 -6.02 -35.77
N GLU A 685 16.06 -6.96 -35.22
CA GLU A 685 16.28 -8.31 -35.74
C GLU A 685 15.29 -9.36 -35.20
N HIS A 686 14.43 -9.02 -34.24
CA HIS A 686 13.46 -10.00 -33.70
C HIS A 686 12.39 -10.39 -34.74
N PRO A 687 12.00 -11.67 -34.85
CA PRO A 687 10.99 -12.13 -35.82
C PRO A 687 9.66 -11.36 -35.75
N ASP A 688 9.14 -11.10 -34.55
CA ASP A 688 7.90 -10.31 -34.37
C ASP A 688 8.04 -8.84 -34.83
N THR A 689 9.25 -8.28 -34.73
CA THR A 689 9.57 -6.92 -35.20
C THR A 689 9.54 -6.89 -36.73
N LEU A 690 10.13 -7.90 -37.38
CA LEU A 690 10.14 -8.07 -38.84
C LEU A 690 8.73 -8.29 -39.40
N ALA A 691 7.94 -9.14 -38.76
CA ALA A 691 6.54 -9.36 -39.11
C ALA A 691 5.71 -8.05 -39.00
N SER A 692 5.95 -7.27 -37.94
CA SER A 692 5.28 -5.97 -37.75
C SER A 692 5.68 -4.93 -38.82
N MET A 693 6.95 -4.93 -39.23
CA MET A 693 7.44 -4.06 -40.31
C MET A 693 6.89 -4.47 -41.68
N GLY A 694 6.83 -5.77 -41.99
CA GLY A 694 6.20 -6.28 -43.21
C GLY A 694 4.70 -5.95 -43.28
N ASN A 695 3.99 -6.03 -42.16
CA ASN A 695 2.59 -5.60 -42.07
C ASN A 695 2.44 -4.08 -42.32
N LEU A 696 3.37 -3.25 -41.84
CA LEU A 696 3.37 -1.82 -42.13
C LEU A 696 3.63 -1.52 -43.61
N ALA A 697 4.53 -2.27 -44.25
CA ALA A 697 4.79 -2.15 -45.68
C ALA A 697 3.54 -2.51 -46.50
N ALA A 698 2.81 -3.57 -46.11
CA ALA A 698 1.53 -3.93 -46.72
C ALA A 698 0.45 -2.84 -46.55
N ILE A 699 0.44 -2.15 -45.40
CA ILE A 699 -0.45 -1.00 -45.19
C ILE A 699 -0.09 0.15 -46.15
N TYR A 700 1.20 0.50 -46.28
CA TYR A 700 1.63 1.52 -47.25
C TYR A 700 1.32 1.14 -48.68
N TRP A 701 1.48 -0.14 -49.03
CA TRP A 701 1.08 -0.70 -50.33
C TRP A 701 -0.41 -0.49 -50.59
N SER A 702 -1.29 -0.84 -49.65
CA SER A 702 -2.74 -0.64 -49.79
C SER A 702 -3.18 0.82 -49.90
N GLN A 703 -2.35 1.76 -49.42
CA GLN A 703 -2.58 3.20 -49.51
C GLN A 703 -1.98 3.83 -50.76
N GLU A 704 -1.47 3.02 -51.71
CA GLU A 704 -0.76 3.47 -52.91
C GLU A 704 0.52 4.28 -52.61
N ARG A 705 1.10 4.09 -51.42
CA ARG A 705 2.34 4.72 -50.97
C ARG A 705 3.52 3.80 -51.23
N TRP A 706 3.73 3.50 -52.51
CA TRP A 706 4.63 2.44 -52.99
C TRP A 706 6.10 2.67 -52.62
N LYS A 707 6.55 3.93 -52.49
CA LYS A 707 7.94 4.26 -52.12
C LYS A 707 8.22 3.95 -50.66
N GLU A 708 7.32 4.34 -49.76
CA GLU A 708 7.46 4.04 -48.34
C GLU A 708 7.29 2.55 -48.04
N ALA A 709 6.45 1.84 -48.81
CA ALA A 709 6.36 0.39 -48.76
C ALA A 709 7.68 -0.27 -49.18
N GLU A 710 8.28 0.18 -50.28
CA GLU A 710 9.57 -0.33 -50.77
C GLU A 710 10.72 -0.11 -49.78
N GLU A 711 10.90 1.13 -49.29
CA GLU A 711 11.99 1.45 -48.36
C GLU A 711 11.95 0.58 -47.10
N LEU A 712 10.75 0.23 -46.65
CA LEU A 712 10.53 -0.61 -45.48
C LEU A 712 10.73 -2.10 -45.80
N ASP A 713 10.13 -2.62 -46.88
CA ASP A 713 10.26 -4.04 -47.24
C ASP A 713 11.69 -4.42 -47.68
N VAL A 714 12.45 -3.49 -48.28
CA VAL A 714 13.88 -3.72 -48.55
C VAL A 714 14.66 -3.95 -47.26
N GLN A 715 14.37 -3.17 -46.21
CA GLN A 715 14.99 -3.36 -44.89
C GLN A 715 14.54 -4.68 -44.25
N VAL A 716 13.25 -5.02 -44.35
CA VAL A 716 12.71 -6.27 -43.81
C VAL A 716 13.35 -7.48 -44.49
N VAL A 717 13.49 -7.46 -45.82
CA VAL A 717 14.13 -8.54 -46.57
C VAL A 717 15.60 -8.67 -46.19
N ASP A 718 16.36 -7.58 -46.14
CA ASP A 718 17.78 -7.60 -45.76
C ASP A 718 18.00 -8.17 -44.35
N ILE A 719 17.21 -7.71 -43.37
CA ILE A 719 17.32 -8.20 -41.99
C ILE A 719 16.85 -9.65 -41.88
N SER A 720 15.72 -10.02 -42.51
CA SER A 720 15.20 -11.39 -42.47
C SER A 720 16.17 -12.38 -43.10
N GLN A 721 16.82 -12.01 -44.21
CA GLN A 721 17.87 -12.84 -44.83
C GLN A 721 19.08 -13.05 -43.91
N ARG A 722 19.49 -12.03 -43.15
CA ARG A 722 20.59 -12.12 -42.20
C ARG A 722 20.25 -12.96 -40.97
N VAL A 723 19.04 -12.78 -40.43
CA VAL A 723 18.64 -13.36 -39.13
C VAL A 723 18.01 -14.75 -39.29
N LEU A 724 17.02 -14.88 -40.18
CA LEU A 724 16.25 -16.10 -40.38
C LEU A 724 16.84 -17.01 -41.46
N GLY A 725 17.66 -16.43 -42.34
CA GLY A 725 18.25 -17.11 -43.48
C GLY A 725 17.36 -17.05 -44.73
N VAL A 726 17.99 -17.08 -45.90
CA VAL A 726 17.33 -16.98 -47.22
C VAL A 726 16.33 -18.10 -47.53
N GLU A 727 16.43 -19.25 -46.86
CA GLU A 727 15.55 -20.40 -47.04
C GLU A 727 14.32 -20.37 -46.10
N ASN A 728 14.26 -19.42 -45.18
CA ASN A 728 13.14 -19.32 -44.24
C ASN A 728 11.85 -18.85 -44.94
N ARG A 729 10.72 -19.49 -44.58
CA ARG A 729 9.39 -19.20 -45.13
C ARG A 729 8.99 -17.72 -45.03
N ASP A 730 9.27 -17.08 -43.90
CA ASP A 730 8.90 -15.67 -43.68
C ASP A 730 9.77 -14.74 -44.53
N THR A 731 11.05 -15.10 -44.74
CA THR A 731 11.94 -14.37 -45.66
C THR A 731 11.45 -14.47 -47.10
N LEU A 732 11.00 -15.65 -47.53
CA LEU A 732 10.41 -15.85 -48.86
C LEU A 732 9.12 -15.05 -49.05
N ALA A 733 8.28 -14.97 -48.02
CA ALA A 733 7.06 -14.15 -48.05
C ALA A 733 7.39 -12.65 -48.19
N CYS A 734 8.37 -12.14 -47.43
CA CYS A 734 8.83 -10.75 -47.56
C CYS A 734 9.40 -10.46 -48.95
N MET A 735 10.17 -11.39 -49.54
CA MET A 735 10.71 -11.24 -50.89
C MET A 735 9.60 -11.21 -51.96
N ALA A 736 8.55 -12.03 -51.80
CA ALA A 736 7.40 -12.04 -52.71
C ALA A 736 6.56 -10.74 -52.61
N ASN A 737 6.43 -10.18 -51.41
CA ASN A 737 5.77 -8.89 -51.20
C ASN A 737 6.56 -7.75 -51.86
N LEU A 738 7.89 -7.74 -51.71
CA LEU A 738 8.76 -6.77 -52.38
C LEU A 738 8.69 -6.90 -53.92
N ALA A 739 8.63 -8.13 -54.45
CA ALA A 739 8.42 -8.36 -55.87
C ALA A 739 7.08 -7.77 -56.36
N SER A 740 6.02 -7.93 -55.57
CA SER A 740 4.70 -7.34 -55.85
C SER A 740 4.73 -5.80 -55.79
N ILE A 741 5.50 -5.20 -54.89
CA ILE A 741 5.72 -3.73 -54.86
C ILE A 741 6.39 -3.28 -56.16
N TYR A 742 7.47 -3.95 -56.60
CA TYR A 742 8.14 -3.62 -57.86
C TYR A 742 7.22 -3.80 -59.07
N TRP A 743 6.39 -4.84 -59.09
CA TRP A 743 5.41 -5.07 -60.15
C TRP A 743 4.42 -3.90 -60.27
N ASN A 744 3.86 -3.44 -59.15
CA ASN A 744 2.92 -2.30 -59.14
C ASN A 744 3.58 -0.96 -59.51
N GLN A 745 4.89 -0.81 -59.24
CA GLN A 745 5.66 0.35 -59.70
C GLN A 745 6.04 0.27 -61.21
N GLY A 746 5.71 -0.82 -61.90
CA GLY A 746 6.08 -1.07 -63.30
C GLY A 746 7.54 -1.54 -63.49
N ARG A 747 8.25 -1.85 -62.40
CA ARG A 747 9.65 -2.30 -62.38
C ARG A 747 9.73 -3.82 -62.58
N LEU A 748 9.19 -4.29 -63.71
CA LEU A 748 8.97 -5.72 -63.98
C LEU A 748 10.24 -6.59 -63.99
N LYS A 749 11.42 -6.03 -64.26
CA LYS A 749 12.70 -6.77 -64.24
C LYS A 749 13.18 -7.10 -62.82
N GLU A 750 12.92 -6.20 -61.87
CA GLU A 750 13.30 -6.43 -60.47
C GLU A 750 12.29 -7.35 -59.78
N ALA A 751 11.00 -7.20 -60.12
CA ALA A 751 9.96 -8.16 -59.74
C ALA A 751 10.32 -9.58 -60.20
N GLU A 752 10.65 -9.77 -61.48
CA GLU A 752 11.06 -11.08 -62.03
C GLU A 752 12.25 -11.67 -61.28
N LYS A 753 13.29 -10.86 -61.02
CA LYS A 753 14.49 -11.34 -60.33
C LYS A 753 14.15 -11.92 -58.95
N LEU A 754 13.28 -11.24 -58.19
CA LEU A 754 12.85 -11.71 -56.88
C LEU A 754 11.88 -12.89 -56.99
N ASP A 755 10.89 -12.83 -57.88
CA ASP A 755 9.92 -13.91 -58.10
C ASP A 755 10.61 -15.23 -58.48
N VAL A 756 11.60 -15.20 -59.38
CA VAL A 756 12.40 -16.38 -59.76
C VAL A 756 13.16 -16.95 -58.55
N GLN A 757 13.81 -16.09 -57.76
CA GLN A 757 14.51 -16.53 -56.55
C GLN A 757 13.56 -17.17 -55.55
N VAL A 758 12.39 -16.57 -55.32
CA VAL A 758 11.37 -17.12 -54.40
C VAL A 758 10.85 -18.46 -54.90
N VAL A 759 10.55 -18.61 -56.20
CA VAL A 759 10.10 -19.88 -56.78
C VAL A 759 11.16 -20.97 -56.66
N GLU A 760 12.42 -20.69 -57.00
CA GLU A 760 13.51 -21.68 -56.93
C GLU A 760 13.76 -22.17 -55.49
N ILE A 761 13.75 -21.26 -54.52
CA ILE A 761 13.98 -21.60 -53.12
C ILE A 761 12.75 -22.30 -52.52
N SER A 762 11.54 -21.79 -52.76
CA SER A 762 10.30 -22.41 -52.26
C SER A 762 10.09 -23.82 -52.82
N GLN A 763 10.40 -24.07 -54.09
CA GLN A 763 10.37 -25.42 -54.67
C GLN A 763 11.34 -26.39 -53.98
N ARG A 764 12.50 -25.89 -53.53
CA ARG A 764 13.50 -26.70 -52.82
C ARG A 764 13.12 -26.97 -51.37
N VAL A 765 12.62 -25.95 -50.67
CA VAL A 765 12.40 -25.97 -49.21
C VAL A 765 11.00 -26.47 -48.85
N LEU A 766 9.98 -26.02 -49.58
CA LEU A 766 8.57 -26.31 -49.31
C LEU A 766 8.00 -27.38 -50.25
N GLU A 767 8.75 -27.80 -51.28
CA GLU A 767 8.33 -28.67 -52.37
C GLU A 767 7.40 -27.98 -53.38
N ALA A 768 7.26 -28.59 -54.57
CA ALA A 768 6.54 -28.00 -55.70
C ALA A 768 5.01 -27.93 -55.52
N GLU A 769 4.44 -28.77 -54.64
CA GLU A 769 2.99 -28.84 -54.42
C GLU A 769 2.51 -27.92 -53.29
N HIS A 770 3.42 -27.25 -52.57
CA HIS A 770 3.06 -26.41 -51.45
C HIS A 770 2.33 -25.12 -51.88
N PRO A 771 1.28 -24.69 -51.15
CA PRO A 771 0.48 -23.51 -51.51
C PRO A 771 1.33 -22.25 -51.78
N ASP A 772 2.30 -21.93 -50.92
CA ASP A 772 3.15 -20.75 -51.07
C ASP A 772 4.05 -20.80 -52.32
N THR A 773 4.53 -22.00 -52.69
CA THR A 773 5.27 -22.22 -53.94
C THR A 773 4.36 -21.95 -55.15
N LEU A 774 3.12 -22.45 -55.10
CA LEU A 774 2.13 -22.24 -56.16
C LEU A 774 1.69 -20.77 -56.29
N VAL A 775 1.57 -20.04 -55.17
CA VAL A 775 1.31 -18.59 -55.19
C VAL A 775 2.47 -17.85 -55.86
N SER A 776 3.71 -18.17 -55.49
CA SER A 776 4.91 -17.55 -56.06
C SER A 776 5.04 -17.84 -57.56
N MET A 777 4.72 -19.06 -58.00
CA MET A 777 4.67 -19.42 -59.42
C MET A 777 3.58 -18.67 -60.19
N ALA A 778 2.40 -18.46 -59.60
CA ALA A 778 1.33 -17.67 -60.20
C ALA A 778 1.68 -16.18 -60.32
N ASN A 779 2.39 -15.63 -59.33
CA ASN A 779 2.91 -14.26 -59.36
C ASN A 779 3.96 -14.10 -60.46
N LEU A 780 4.91 -15.04 -60.57
CA LEU A 780 5.90 -15.05 -61.65
C LEU A 780 5.25 -15.16 -63.04
N ALA A 781 4.21 -15.99 -63.20
CA ALA A 781 3.46 -16.09 -64.44
C ALA A 781 2.76 -14.76 -64.81
N SER A 782 2.22 -14.05 -63.81
CA SER A 782 1.65 -12.71 -63.99
C SER A 782 2.72 -11.69 -64.38
N THR A 783 3.91 -11.76 -63.78
CA THR A 783 5.07 -10.94 -64.18
C THR A 783 5.46 -11.19 -65.64
N TYR A 784 5.55 -12.46 -66.08
CA TYR A 784 5.82 -12.80 -67.49
C TYR A 784 4.72 -12.32 -68.44
N LEU A 785 3.44 -12.43 -68.06
CA LEU A 785 2.32 -11.91 -68.84
C LEU A 785 2.47 -10.40 -69.10
N CYS A 786 2.77 -9.62 -68.05
CA CYS A 786 2.98 -8.17 -68.15
C CYS A 786 4.21 -7.79 -68.97
N GLN A 787 5.23 -8.63 -69.00
CA GLN A 787 6.40 -8.45 -69.88
C GLN A 787 6.15 -8.85 -71.34
N GLY A 788 4.99 -9.43 -71.67
CA GLY A 788 4.68 -9.93 -73.01
C GLY A 788 5.22 -11.33 -73.31
N ARG A 789 5.75 -12.03 -72.30
CA ARG A 789 6.34 -13.38 -72.40
C ARG A 789 5.27 -14.46 -72.23
N TRP A 790 4.29 -14.47 -73.13
CA TRP A 790 3.05 -15.23 -72.93
C TRP A 790 3.24 -16.76 -72.88
N LYS A 791 4.23 -17.30 -73.60
CA LYS A 791 4.50 -18.75 -73.61
C LYS A 791 5.03 -19.25 -72.27
N GLU A 792 5.98 -18.53 -71.68
CA GLU A 792 6.53 -18.87 -70.36
C GLU A 792 5.48 -18.66 -69.25
N ALA A 793 4.64 -17.64 -69.38
CA ALA A 793 3.50 -17.44 -68.48
C ALA A 793 2.49 -18.61 -68.56
N GLU A 794 2.19 -19.10 -69.78
CA GLU A 794 1.30 -20.24 -70.00
C GLU A 794 1.87 -21.52 -69.41
N GLU A 795 3.11 -21.88 -69.75
CA GLU A 795 3.77 -23.10 -69.27
C GLU A 795 3.76 -23.16 -67.73
N LEU A 796 4.09 -22.04 -67.09
CA LEU A 796 4.14 -21.96 -65.63
C LEU A 796 2.74 -22.00 -64.99
N ASN A 797 1.77 -21.25 -65.52
CA ASN A 797 0.45 -21.16 -64.91
C ASN A 797 -0.43 -22.40 -65.18
N VAL A 798 -0.23 -23.12 -66.30
CA VAL A 798 -0.86 -24.43 -66.54
C VAL A 798 -0.43 -25.43 -65.48
N GLN A 799 0.88 -25.49 -65.15
CA GLN A 799 1.38 -26.33 -64.07
C GLN A 799 0.72 -25.98 -62.73
N VAL A 800 0.59 -24.69 -62.41
CA VAL A 800 -0.07 -24.22 -61.18
C VAL A 800 -1.55 -24.68 -61.14
N VAL A 801 -2.30 -24.50 -62.23
CA VAL A 801 -3.71 -24.92 -62.29
C VAL A 801 -3.86 -26.44 -62.13
N GLU A 802 -3.01 -27.24 -62.77
CA GLU A 802 -3.05 -28.70 -62.66
C GLU A 802 -2.75 -29.19 -61.25
N ILE A 803 -1.73 -28.61 -60.60
CA ILE A 803 -1.39 -28.95 -59.22
C ILE A 803 -2.51 -28.50 -58.28
N ARG A 804 -3.02 -27.26 -58.37
CA ARG A 804 -4.10 -26.77 -57.52
C ARG A 804 -5.40 -27.58 -57.69
N LYS A 805 -5.75 -27.99 -58.91
CA LYS A 805 -6.89 -28.90 -59.15
C LYS A 805 -6.75 -30.24 -58.44
N ARG A 806 -5.53 -30.78 -58.36
CA ARG A 806 -5.23 -32.05 -57.70
C ARG A 806 -5.16 -31.94 -56.18
N VAL A 807 -4.57 -30.86 -55.65
CA VAL A 807 -4.32 -30.67 -54.21
C VAL A 807 -5.51 -30.02 -53.50
N LEU A 808 -6.06 -28.94 -54.06
CA LEU A 808 -7.11 -28.12 -53.44
C LEU A 808 -8.51 -28.41 -54.02
N GLY A 809 -8.56 -28.99 -55.22
CA GLY A 809 -9.80 -29.24 -55.95
C GLY A 809 -10.11 -28.13 -56.97
N ALA A 810 -10.96 -28.47 -57.94
CA ALA A 810 -11.33 -27.59 -59.05
C ALA A 810 -12.17 -26.36 -58.64
N GLU A 811 -12.82 -26.42 -57.48
CA GLU A 811 -13.72 -25.37 -56.99
C GLU A 811 -13.06 -24.44 -55.95
N HIS A 812 -11.79 -24.69 -55.60
CA HIS A 812 -11.08 -23.87 -54.62
C HIS A 812 -10.82 -22.45 -55.17
N PRO A 813 -10.99 -21.38 -54.37
CA PRO A 813 -10.79 -20.00 -54.84
C PRO A 813 -9.43 -19.76 -55.51
N ASP A 814 -8.34 -20.27 -54.93
CA ASP A 814 -7.01 -20.16 -55.52
C ASP A 814 -6.86 -20.89 -56.87
N THR A 815 -7.59 -22.00 -57.07
CA THR A 815 -7.64 -22.69 -58.37
C THR A 815 -8.35 -21.82 -59.39
N LEU A 816 -9.47 -21.20 -59.00
CA LEU A 816 -10.25 -20.30 -59.84
C LEU A 816 -9.44 -19.04 -60.22
N ALA A 817 -8.72 -18.45 -59.26
CA ALA A 817 -7.85 -17.30 -59.51
C ALA A 817 -6.72 -17.63 -60.50
N SER A 818 -6.09 -18.80 -60.39
CA SER A 818 -5.10 -19.26 -61.39
C SER A 818 -5.71 -19.50 -62.76
N MET A 819 -6.96 -20.00 -62.83
CA MET A 819 -7.68 -20.16 -64.09
C MET A 819 -8.02 -18.81 -64.75
N ASP A 820 -8.35 -17.77 -63.96
CA ASP A 820 -8.53 -16.40 -64.46
C ASP A 820 -7.23 -15.80 -65.04
N ILE A 821 -6.09 -16.04 -64.38
CA ILE A 821 -4.77 -15.65 -64.89
C ILE A 821 -4.50 -16.40 -66.21
N LEU A 822 -4.81 -17.69 -66.29
CA LEU A 822 -4.62 -18.49 -67.50
C LEU A 822 -5.48 -17.99 -68.66
N ALA A 823 -6.74 -17.63 -68.39
CA ALA A 823 -7.61 -17.04 -69.41
C ALA A 823 -7.08 -15.69 -69.91
N SER A 824 -6.50 -14.88 -69.02
CA SER A 824 -5.85 -13.61 -69.39
C SER A 824 -4.62 -13.83 -70.28
N ILE A 825 -3.86 -14.90 -70.03
CA ILE A 825 -2.75 -15.35 -70.90
C ILE A 825 -3.28 -15.76 -72.27
N TYR A 826 -4.29 -16.64 -72.35
CA TYR A 826 -4.91 -17.05 -73.62
C TYR A 826 -5.46 -15.87 -74.42
N ARG A 827 -6.12 -14.92 -73.75
CA ARG A 827 -6.61 -13.69 -74.40
C ARG A 827 -5.47 -12.89 -75.04
N SER A 828 -4.34 -12.77 -74.33
CA SER A 828 -3.15 -12.07 -74.83
C SER A 828 -2.50 -12.80 -76.01
N GLN A 829 -2.59 -14.13 -76.05
CA GLN A 829 -2.18 -14.97 -77.18
C GLN A 829 -3.18 -15.02 -78.35
N ARG A 830 -4.31 -14.30 -78.26
CA ARG A 830 -5.44 -14.34 -79.23
C ARG A 830 -6.19 -15.68 -79.29
N GLN A 831 -6.02 -16.55 -78.30
CA GLN A 831 -6.82 -17.76 -78.09
C GLN A 831 -8.12 -17.40 -77.36
N LEU A 832 -8.98 -16.65 -78.05
CA LEU A 832 -10.15 -16.02 -77.43
C LEU A 832 -11.26 -17.01 -77.07
N LYS A 833 -11.31 -18.20 -77.71
CA LYS A 833 -12.31 -19.22 -77.42
C LYS A 833 -11.98 -19.97 -76.13
N GLU A 834 -10.72 -20.35 -76.00
CA GLU A 834 -10.16 -21.03 -74.84
C GLU A 834 -10.25 -20.15 -73.60
N ALA A 835 -10.00 -18.84 -73.75
CA ALA A 835 -10.20 -17.85 -72.68
C ALA A 835 -11.67 -17.72 -72.26
N GLU A 836 -12.60 -17.69 -73.22
CA GLU A 836 -14.05 -17.59 -72.94
C GLU A 836 -14.58 -18.83 -72.23
N GLU A 837 -14.28 -20.03 -72.73
CA GLU A 837 -14.70 -21.29 -72.11
C GLU A 837 -14.21 -21.40 -70.66
N LEU A 838 -12.95 -21.03 -70.41
CA LEU A 838 -12.36 -21.06 -69.09
C LEU A 838 -13.01 -20.04 -68.14
N LEU A 839 -13.23 -18.80 -68.60
CA LEU A 839 -13.86 -17.75 -67.78
C LEU A 839 -15.34 -18.02 -67.49
N MET A 840 -16.08 -18.61 -68.43
CA MET A 840 -17.46 -19.05 -68.17
C MET A 840 -17.50 -20.11 -67.07
N GLN A 841 -16.57 -21.08 -67.11
CA GLN A 841 -16.45 -22.09 -66.06
C GLN A 841 -16.09 -21.45 -64.71
N VAL A 842 -15.12 -20.53 -64.68
CA VAL A 842 -14.72 -19.85 -63.43
C VAL A 842 -15.87 -19.01 -62.88
N MET A 843 -16.57 -18.26 -63.71
CA MET A 843 -17.70 -17.42 -63.31
C MET A 843 -18.86 -18.24 -62.73
N GLU A 844 -19.21 -19.38 -63.35
CA GLU A 844 -20.27 -20.26 -62.85
C GLU A 844 -19.91 -20.82 -61.47
N ILE A 845 -18.68 -21.34 -61.32
CA ILE A 845 -18.22 -21.94 -60.06
C ILE A 845 -18.06 -20.87 -58.97
N SER A 846 -17.43 -19.74 -59.27
CA SER A 846 -17.25 -18.63 -58.30
C SER A 846 -18.58 -18.04 -57.86
N SER A 847 -19.55 -17.87 -58.76
CA SER A 847 -20.91 -17.42 -58.41
C SER A 847 -21.61 -18.39 -57.45
N ARG A 848 -21.38 -19.70 -57.60
CA ARG A 848 -21.98 -20.72 -56.73
C ARG A 848 -21.26 -20.85 -55.39
N VAL A 849 -19.92 -20.79 -55.38
CA VAL A 849 -19.08 -21.07 -54.21
C VAL A 849 -18.82 -19.82 -53.37
N LEU A 850 -18.48 -18.69 -54.01
CA LEU A 850 -18.12 -17.43 -53.35
C LEU A 850 -19.30 -16.44 -53.29
N GLY A 851 -20.28 -16.62 -54.17
CA GLY A 851 -21.42 -15.73 -54.33
C GLY A 851 -21.19 -14.66 -55.40
N THR A 852 -22.28 -14.05 -55.87
CA THR A 852 -22.27 -13.10 -57.00
C THR A 852 -21.70 -11.72 -56.65
N GLU A 853 -21.60 -11.39 -55.36
CA GLU A 853 -21.05 -10.11 -54.89
C GLU A 853 -19.56 -10.21 -54.49
N HIS A 854 -18.96 -11.40 -54.54
CA HIS A 854 -17.57 -11.59 -54.14
C HIS A 854 -16.60 -10.88 -55.11
N PRO A 855 -15.52 -10.23 -54.62
CA PRO A 855 -14.55 -9.54 -55.47
C PRO A 855 -13.97 -10.39 -56.60
N ASP A 856 -13.67 -11.65 -56.32
CA ASP A 856 -13.13 -12.59 -57.32
C ASP A 856 -14.16 -12.90 -58.41
N THR A 857 -15.41 -13.21 -58.06
CA THR A 857 -16.50 -13.41 -59.03
C THR A 857 -16.67 -12.19 -59.94
N LEU A 858 -16.65 -10.99 -59.36
CA LEU A 858 -16.74 -9.73 -60.11
C LEU A 858 -15.51 -9.48 -61.01
N THR A 859 -14.34 -9.98 -60.60
CA THR A 859 -13.11 -9.90 -61.40
C THR A 859 -13.16 -10.86 -62.59
N SER A 860 -13.62 -12.10 -62.39
CA SER A 860 -13.83 -13.06 -63.48
C SER A 860 -14.89 -12.55 -64.48
N MET A 861 -15.97 -11.93 -64.00
CA MET A 861 -16.99 -11.28 -64.85
C MET A 861 -16.40 -10.14 -65.71
N GLY A 862 -15.58 -9.26 -65.11
CA GLY A 862 -14.89 -8.21 -65.85
C GLY A 862 -13.89 -8.75 -66.86
N ASN A 863 -13.18 -9.83 -66.53
CA ASN A 863 -12.27 -10.52 -67.45
C ASN A 863 -13.01 -11.17 -68.64
N LEU A 864 -14.21 -11.72 -68.40
CA LEU A 864 -15.10 -12.24 -69.43
C LEU A 864 -15.61 -11.11 -70.34
N ALA A 865 -16.02 -9.98 -69.78
CA ALA A 865 -16.42 -8.79 -70.54
C ALA A 865 -15.29 -8.29 -71.46
N ALA A 866 -14.06 -8.22 -70.95
CA ALA A 866 -12.89 -7.85 -71.74
C ALA A 866 -12.51 -8.90 -72.82
N THR A 867 -12.86 -10.17 -72.61
CA THR A 867 -12.73 -11.23 -73.62
C THR A 867 -13.75 -11.05 -74.74
N TYR A 868 -15.03 -10.77 -74.41
CA TYR A 868 -16.05 -10.40 -75.39
C TYR A 868 -15.67 -9.14 -76.18
N GLN A 869 -15.09 -8.14 -75.52
CA GLN A 869 -14.53 -6.96 -76.16
C GLN A 869 -13.50 -7.33 -77.24
N SER A 870 -12.56 -8.21 -76.88
CA SER A 870 -11.51 -8.69 -77.78
C SER A 870 -12.03 -9.52 -78.95
N GLN A 871 -13.21 -10.15 -78.80
CA GLN A 871 -13.93 -10.86 -79.86
C GLN A 871 -14.82 -9.93 -80.72
N GLY A 872 -14.98 -8.66 -80.36
CA GLY A 872 -15.89 -7.71 -81.02
C GLY A 872 -17.37 -7.86 -80.62
N ARG A 873 -17.65 -8.60 -79.54
CA ARG A 873 -18.99 -8.84 -78.98
C ARG A 873 -19.37 -7.75 -77.96
N TRP A 874 -19.51 -6.52 -78.45
CA TRP A 874 -19.65 -5.33 -77.61
C TRP A 874 -20.89 -5.29 -76.72
N LYS A 875 -22.01 -5.89 -77.15
CA LYS A 875 -23.26 -5.92 -76.37
C LYS A 875 -23.15 -6.81 -75.14
N GLU A 876 -22.58 -8.00 -75.30
CA GLU A 876 -22.39 -8.94 -74.19
C GLU A 876 -21.33 -8.42 -73.20
N ALA A 877 -20.29 -7.73 -73.71
CA ALA A 877 -19.33 -7.03 -72.86
C ALA A 877 -19.99 -5.91 -72.02
N GLU A 878 -20.87 -5.11 -72.63
CA GLU A 878 -21.61 -4.04 -71.94
C GLU A 878 -22.52 -4.61 -70.85
N GLU A 879 -23.32 -5.63 -71.17
CA GLU A 879 -24.26 -6.24 -70.22
C GLU A 879 -23.54 -6.78 -68.98
N GLN A 880 -22.39 -7.43 -69.16
CA GLN A 880 -21.58 -7.95 -68.06
C GLN A 880 -20.93 -6.82 -67.24
N GLU A 881 -20.30 -5.84 -67.89
CA GLU A 881 -19.59 -4.78 -67.15
C GLU A 881 -20.55 -3.83 -66.42
N VAL A 882 -21.76 -3.58 -66.94
CA VAL A 882 -22.80 -2.83 -66.23
C VAL A 882 -23.18 -3.51 -64.92
N GLN A 883 -23.37 -4.83 -64.93
CA GLN A 883 -23.66 -5.59 -63.71
C GLN A 883 -22.51 -5.48 -62.69
N VAL A 884 -21.26 -5.60 -63.15
CA VAL A 884 -20.07 -5.44 -62.28
C VAL A 884 -20.03 -4.04 -61.65
N VAL A 885 -20.26 -2.98 -62.43
CA VAL A 885 -20.28 -1.59 -61.94
C VAL A 885 -21.39 -1.37 -60.91
N GLU A 886 -22.60 -1.87 -61.15
CA GLU A 886 -23.72 -1.71 -60.21
C GLU A 886 -23.47 -2.41 -58.88
N ILE A 887 -22.92 -3.62 -58.91
CA ILE A 887 -22.59 -4.37 -57.70
C ILE A 887 -21.44 -3.69 -56.95
N ARG A 888 -20.35 -3.32 -57.64
CA ARG A 888 -19.20 -2.63 -57.01
C ARG A 888 -19.58 -1.28 -56.42
N LYS A 889 -20.45 -0.51 -57.09
CA LYS A 889 -21.00 0.75 -56.53
C LYS A 889 -21.79 0.52 -55.24
N ARG A 890 -22.57 -0.56 -55.16
CA ARG A 890 -23.38 -0.90 -53.99
C ARG A 890 -22.53 -1.39 -52.82
N VAL A 891 -21.54 -2.24 -53.09
CA VAL A 891 -20.73 -2.92 -52.07
C VAL A 891 -19.55 -2.07 -51.61
N LEU A 892 -18.81 -1.45 -52.54
CA LEU A 892 -17.56 -0.73 -52.27
C LEU A 892 -17.71 0.80 -52.31
N GLY A 893 -18.82 1.30 -52.88
CA GLY A 893 -19.04 2.73 -53.11
C GLY A 893 -18.53 3.20 -54.47
N ALA A 894 -18.99 4.39 -54.88
CA ALA A 894 -18.71 4.94 -56.21
C ALA A 894 -17.26 5.41 -56.42
N GLU A 895 -16.57 5.78 -55.34
CA GLU A 895 -15.21 6.34 -55.37
C GLU A 895 -14.10 5.28 -55.22
N HIS A 896 -14.45 4.01 -55.00
CA HIS A 896 -13.46 2.94 -54.85
C HIS A 896 -12.71 2.69 -56.17
N SER A 897 -11.39 2.47 -56.11
CA SER A 897 -10.51 2.29 -57.27
C SER A 897 -10.98 1.19 -58.23
N SER A 898 -11.42 0.05 -57.70
CA SER A 898 -12.01 -1.05 -58.49
C SER A 898 -13.34 -0.68 -59.17
N THR A 899 -14.17 0.15 -58.54
CA THR A 899 -15.42 0.67 -59.15
C THR A 899 -15.08 1.61 -60.30
N LEU A 900 -14.12 2.52 -60.09
CA LEU A 900 -13.65 3.44 -61.12
C LEU A 900 -13.01 2.71 -62.30
N THR A 901 -12.25 1.64 -62.04
CA THR A 901 -11.66 0.79 -63.09
C THR A 901 -12.73 0.16 -63.96
N SER A 902 -13.76 -0.43 -63.34
CA SER A 902 -14.90 -0.98 -64.09
C SER A 902 -15.69 0.07 -64.86
N MET A 903 -15.86 1.27 -64.28
CA MET A 903 -16.49 2.39 -64.99
C MET A 903 -15.66 2.86 -66.20
N ASN A 904 -14.33 2.82 -66.11
CA ASN A 904 -13.43 3.11 -67.22
C ASN A 904 -13.50 2.03 -68.32
N ILE A 905 -13.60 0.75 -67.94
CA ILE A 905 -13.79 -0.35 -68.89
C ILE A 905 -15.14 -0.17 -69.61
N LEU A 906 -16.21 0.11 -68.87
CA LEU A 906 -17.53 0.38 -69.43
C LEU A 906 -17.51 1.61 -70.37
N ALA A 907 -16.81 2.68 -70.00
CA ALA A 907 -16.61 3.84 -70.87
C ALA A 907 -15.84 3.49 -72.15
N SER A 908 -14.82 2.63 -72.08
CA SER A 908 -14.11 2.12 -73.25
C SER A 908 -15.00 1.29 -74.17
N ILE A 909 -15.94 0.51 -73.60
CA ILE A 909 -16.92 -0.26 -74.37
C ILE A 909 -17.87 0.71 -75.10
N TYR A 910 -18.38 1.74 -74.42
CA TYR A 910 -19.20 2.79 -75.06
C TYR A 910 -18.48 3.52 -76.17
N GLY A 911 -17.22 3.94 -75.95
CA GLY A 911 -16.41 4.58 -76.98
C GLY A 911 -16.21 3.69 -78.20
N SER A 912 -16.01 2.38 -78.01
CA SER A 912 -15.87 1.41 -79.10
C SER A 912 -17.18 1.14 -79.85
N GLN A 913 -18.32 1.35 -79.19
CA GLN A 913 -19.66 1.34 -79.79
C GLN A 913 -20.04 2.70 -80.43
N GLY A 914 -19.23 3.74 -80.26
CA GLY A 914 -19.48 5.10 -80.76
C GLY A 914 -20.54 5.89 -79.99
N ARG A 915 -20.75 5.57 -78.70
CA ARG A 915 -21.73 6.21 -77.79
C ARG A 915 -21.10 7.23 -76.86
#